data_AF-A0A5P9CNV3-F1
#
_entry.id   AF-A0A5P9CNV3-F1
#
_cell.length_a   1.000
_cell.length_b   1.000
_cell.length_c   1.000
_cell.angle_alpha   90.00
_cell.angle_beta   90.00
_cell.angle_gamma   90.00
#
_symmetry.space_group_name_H-M   'P 1'
#
loop_
_entity.id
_entity.type
_entity.pdbx_description
1 polymer ?
#
loop_
_entity_poly.entity_id
_entity_poly.type
_entity_poly.pdbx_seq_one_letter_code
_entity_poly.pdbx_strand_id
1 'polypeptide(L)'
;MAIISDRKVIKKRVPTVLKSSIAATNSKYREYPTLESGELNTSLSIKIKSIQSLVDRLTPSQEKLFGKNLLKREKLLTKDFINDKFLISFNSDELDIIESKLRNSLEETPSISRKSDVKIAMRDRKYSPTSLLFESKNKVEPSYLDNKKIKKNELIKLIEKESCSNNGERVDLGQLLIKNGYSTTIEKINFIDTNLLKNININDITFHQCKFSWSHFTQSNLSNVRFSYCKLLNASFENSSIKNCHFNKCKMRELMFTASRITNCHFRSSDIISTSFEDSQVKGCHFKNITAPGSHFLDAEINDSHIIESNLRDCYFFNNLDKFVVTEKVKNTATISKPLAIIPVYAEVRGVTTPKAYMKMAREANIIPLRISVQPQKIIPENVNSEVSKLLVKIRSENNSGTPIPKQLLELAKENPDTYPEINKILGKSTNISKHINAFYLPGGEDIPASLYGKEDHEKNSWGGDYRRSILELSIIDQAINKGIPLMAICRGYQMTNVYFGAQIKQHIKGHKGIQRFRPNSKEKAGLYGKVLQNPLISAVAHHQAVPENNGANEYLDPIITYEGTVKASEIKYPGSAPAILLQFHPEFNKVKTADSMTQAVTDIALTSVMSSSNDQFWTILSDSAQTHQNYKRVKQELLSQP
;
A
#
# COMPACT_ATOMS: atom_id res chain seq x y z
N MET A 1 1.04 -27.72 -33.70
CA MET A 1 0.60 -28.98 -34.34
C MET A 1 -0.76 -29.38 -33.76
N ALA A 2 -1.60 -29.96 -34.60
CA ALA A 2 -3.06 -30.01 -34.57
C ALA A 2 -3.73 -30.91 -33.50
N ILE A 3 -5.08 -30.92 -33.54
CA ILE A 3 -6.09 -31.62 -32.70
C ILE A 3 -6.55 -30.68 -31.56
N ILE A 4 -7.70 -29.99 -31.61
CA ILE A 4 -9.08 -30.49 -31.77
C ILE A 4 -9.94 -29.44 -32.48
N SER A 5 -10.49 -29.83 -33.64
CA SER A 5 -11.67 -29.25 -34.28
C SER A 5 -12.94 -30.00 -33.83
N ASP A 6 -14.09 -29.37 -34.04
CA ASP A 6 -15.45 -29.90 -33.93
C ASP A 6 -16.08 -30.08 -32.54
N ARG A 7 -17.08 -29.22 -32.26
CA ARG A 7 -18.41 -29.61 -31.76
C ARG A 7 -19.41 -28.45 -31.92
N LYS A 8 -19.90 -28.28 -33.14
CA LYS A 8 -21.30 -27.86 -33.38
C LYS A 8 -22.18 -29.11 -33.24
N VAL A 9 -23.47 -28.89 -32.92
CA VAL A 9 -24.56 -29.87 -32.71
C VAL A 9 -24.76 -30.26 -31.24
N ILE A 10 -25.64 -29.53 -30.55
CA ILE A 10 -26.88 -30.04 -29.93
C ILE A 10 -27.85 -28.83 -29.83
N LYS A 11 -28.79 -28.76 -30.77
CA LYS A 11 -30.05 -28.03 -30.66
C LYS A 11 -31.13 -29.10 -30.48
N LYS A 12 -31.90 -29.07 -29.39
CA LYS A 12 -33.32 -29.46 -29.37
C LYS A 12 -33.96 -29.16 -28.00
N ARG A 13 -34.98 -28.28 -28.06
CA ARG A 13 -36.31 -28.20 -27.40
C ARG A 13 -36.42 -28.55 -25.90
N VAL A 14 -37.10 -27.75 -25.06
CA VAL A 14 -38.57 -27.73 -24.77
C VAL A 14 -38.78 -26.75 -23.55
N PRO A 15 -39.93 -26.09 -23.27
CA PRO A 15 -40.92 -25.35 -24.06
C PRO A 15 -41.26 -23.93 -23.50
N THR A 16 -42.07 -23.20 -24.26
CA THR A 16 -42.62 -21.87 -23.97
C THR A 16 -44.00 -21.97 -23.28
N VAL A 17 -44.14 -21.56 -22.01
CA VAL A 17 -45.39 -21.14 -21.30
C VAL A 17 -44.90 -20.38 -20.04
N LEU A 18 -45.20 -19.12 -19.69
CA LEU A 18 -46.41 -18.31 -19.69
C LEU A 18 -46.09 -16.85 -20.08
N LYS A 19 -46.95 -16.26 -20.92
CA LYS A 19 -47.20 -14.81 -20.97
C LYS A 19 -48.49 -14.51 -20.18
N SER A 20 -48.56 -13.27 -19.71
CA SER A 20 -49.73 -12.47 -19.28
C SER A 20 -50.41 -12.76 -17.93
N SER A 21 -50.11 -11.89 -16.96
CA SER A 21 -51.11 -11.07 -16.26
C SER A 21 -50.46 -9.72 -15.89
N ILE A 22 -50.74 -8.66 -16.68
CA ILE A 22 -51.54 -7.49 -16.29
C ILE A 22 -50.81 -6.65 -15.20
N ALA A 23 -50.04 -5.62 -15.56
CA ALA A 23 -50.53 -4.28 -15.91
C ALA A 23 -51.45 -3.66 -14.83
N ALA A 24 -50.86 -3.16 -13.75
CA ALA A 24 -51.34 -2.00 -12.99
C ALA A 24 -50.35 -1.67 -11.86
N THR A 25 -49.52 -0.65 -12.06
CA THR A 25 -49.22 0.45 -11.09
C THR A 25 -48.08 1.29 -11.66
N ASN A 26 -48.42 2.14 -12.64
CA ASN A 26 -47.73 3.41 -12.80
C ASN A 26 -48.37 4.38 -11.79
N SER A 27 -47.59 4.89 -10.84
CA SER A 27 -47.52 6.32 -10.51
C SER A 27 -46.81 6.55 -9.18
N LYS A 28 -45.95 7.57 -9.20
CA LYS A 28 -45.15 8.18 -8.11
C LYS A 28 -43.70 7.73 -8.04
N TYR A 29 -42.96 8.08 -9.09
CA TYR A 29 -41.61 8.59 -8.94
C TYR A 29 -41.66 9.78 -7.96
N ARG A 30 -41.09 9.61 -6.76
CA ARG A 30 -40.61 10.75 -5.99
C ARG A 30 -39.24 11.10 -6.54
N GLU A 31 -39.17 12.22 -7.24
CA GLU A 31 -37.92 12.95 -7.41
C GLU A 31 -37.27 13.13 -6.03
N TYR A 32 -36.08 12.59 -5.85
CA TYR A 32 -35.24 12.92 -4.70
C TYR A 32 -34.53 14.23 -5.04
N PRO A 33 -34.57 15.25 -4.17
CA PRO A 33 -33.93 16.52 -4.46
C PRO A 33 -32.43 16.30 -4.57
N THR A 34 -31.89 16.72 -5.72
CA THR A 34 -30.47 16.96 -5.96
C THR A 34 -29.95 17.95 -4.91
N LEU A 35 -29.09 17.48 -4.00
CA LEU A 35 -28.38 18.37 -3.09
C LEU A 35 -27.25 19.05 -3.86
N GLU A 36 -27.44 20.33 -4.15
CA GLU A 36 -26.38 21.24 -4.60
C GLU A 36 -25.28 21.35 -3.53
N SER A 37 -24.04 21.38 -3.99
CA SER A 37 -22.80 21.31 -3.19
C SER A 37 -22.46 22.64 -2.48
N GLY A 38 -23.43 23.24 -1.78
CA GLY A 38 -23.27 24.55 -1.11
C GLY A 38 -23.58 24.56 0.38
N GLU A 39 -24.33 23.60 0.90
CA GLU A 39 -24.72 23.59 2.32
C GLU A 39 -24.47 22.20 2.92
N LEU A 40 -23.46 22.11 3.80
CA LEU A 40 -23.44 21.08 4.83
C LEU A 40 -24.75 21.23 5.61
N ASN A 41 -25.72 20.35 5.32
CA ASN A 41 -27.03 20.32 5.98
C ASN A 41 -26.82 20.50 7.48
N THR A 42 -27.41 21.53 8.08
CA THR A 42 -27.21 21.93 9.48
C THR A 42 -27.36 20.72 10.42
N SER A 43 -28.25 19.79 10.09
CA SER A 43 -28.44 18.50 10.75
C SER A 43 -27.19 17.59 10.75
N LEU A 44 -26.50 17.45 9.61
CA LEU A 44 -25.24 16.70 9.51
C LEU A 44 -24.12 17.35 10.34
N SER A 45 -24.03 18.68 10.30
CA SER A 45 -23.03 19.42 11.08
C SER A 45 -23.25 19.27 12.59
N ILE A 46 -24.51 19.20 13.02
CA ILE A 46 -24.92 18.95 14.41
C ILE A 46 -24.58 17.51 14.82
N LYS A 47 -24.84 16.52 13.96
CA LYS A 47 -24.49 15.11 14.23
C LYS A 47 -22.99 14.87 14.30
N ILE A 48 -22.20 15.48 13.43
CA ILE A 48 -20.73 15.43 13.51
C ILE A 48 -20.24 16.04 14.82
N LYS A 49 -20.81 17.18 15.25
CA LYS A 49 -20.53 17.79 16.56
C LYS A 49 -20.97 16.89 17.73
N SER A 50 -22.09 16.17 17.62
CA SER A 50 -22.57 15.21 18.62
C SER A 50 -21.60 14.04 18.78
N ILE A 51 -21.15 13.44 17.66
CA ILE A 51 -20.15 12.37 17.65
C ILE A 51 -18.83 12.85 18.23
N GLN A 52 -18.36 14.05 17.86
CA GLN A 52 -17.16 14.64 18.44
C GLN A 52 -17.29 14.81 19.96
N SER A 53 -18.45 15.30 20.43
CA SER A 53 -18.74 15.43 21.86
C SER A 53 -18.78 14.09 22.59
N LEU A 54 -19.25 13.00 21.95
CA LEU A 54 -19.20 11.65 22.51
C LEU A 54 -17.77 11.11 22.61
N VAL A 55 -16.96 11.36 21.58
CA VAL A 55 -15.53 11.01 21.57
C VAL A 55 -14.78 11.76 22.68
N ASP A 56 -15.08 13.04 22.89
CA ASP A 56 -14.47 13.86 23.94
C ASP A 56 -14.83 13.39 25.37
N ARG A 57 -15.89 12.58 25.53
CA ARG A 57 -16.35 12.05 26.83
C ARG A 57 -15.75 10.69 27.21
N LEU A 58 -14.91 10.10 26.38
CA LEU A 58 -14.31 8.79 26.65
C LEU A 58 -13.33 8.86 27.84
N THR A 59 -13.43 7.92 28.78
CA THR A 59 -12.51 7.82 29.92
C THR A 59 -11.14 7.28 29.51
N PRO A 60 -10.04 7.52 30.26
CA PRO A 60 -8.72 6.98 29.94
C PRO A 60 -8.62 5.45 29.81
N SER A 61 -9.59 4.73 30.37
CA SER A 61 -9.78 3.28 30.26
C SER A 61 -10.46 2.89 28.94
N GLN A 62 -11.51 3.62 28.56
CA GLN A 62 -12.18 3.50 27.26
C GLN A 62 -11.23 3.96 26.13
N GLU A 63 -10.54 5.08 26.29
CA GLU A 63 -9.46 5.56 25.40
C GLU A 63 -8.32 4.54 25.22
N LYS A 64 -8.06 3.69 26.23
CA LYS A 64 -7.06 2.60 26.13
C LYS A 64 -7.55 1.46 25.23
N LEU A 65 -8.86 1.25 25.13
CA LEU A 65 -9.52 0.39 24.14
C LEU A 65 -9.45 1.00 22.72
N PHE A 66 -9.43 2.33 22.64
CA PHE A 66 -9.44 3.11 21.39
C PHE A 66 -8.05 3.54 20.87
N GLY A 67 -6.96 3.27 21.60
CA GLY A 67 -5.58 3.48 21.14
C GLY A 67 -4.98 4.82 21.56
N LYS A 68 -4.24 4.82 22.68
CA LYS A 68 -3.57 5.99 23.27
C LYS A 68 -2.49 6.58 22.35
N ASN A 69 -2.65 7.82 21.90
CA ASN A 69 -1.62 8.88 21.85
C ASN A 69 -2.04 10.18 21.10
N LEU A 70 -3.24 10.25 20.55
CA LEU A 70 -3.60 11.30 19.59
C LEU A 70 -4.26 12.56 20.15
N LEU A 71 -4.94 12.43 21.29
CA LEU A 71 -5.80 13.47 21.87
C LEU A 71 -5.09 14.74 22.37
N LYS A 72 -3.76 14.78 22.49
CA LYS A 72 -3.05 15.97 23.01
C LYS A 72 -2.58 16.97 21.96
N ARG A 73 -2.70 16.70 20.65
CA ARG A 73 -2.12 17.57 19.59
C ARG A 73 -3.08 18.10 18.52
N GLU A 74 -4.31 17.64 18.44
CA GLU A 74 -5.19 17.93 17.29
C GLU A 74 -6.15 19.13 17.48
N LYS A 75 -5.90 20.02 18.45
CA LYS A 75 -6.65 21.29 18.56
C LYS A 75 -6.39 22.30 17.41
N LEU A 76 -5.65 21.92 16.36
CA LEU A 76 -5.11 22.85 15.35
C LEU A 76 -5.35 22.49 13.87
N LEU A 77 -6.06 21.41 13.53
CA LEU A 77 -6.17 20.94 12.12
C LEU A 77 -7.59 20.64 11.61
N THR A 78 -8.62 21.28 12.18
CA THR A 78 -10.02 21.03 11.77
C THR A 78 -10.47 21.84 10.55
N LYS A 79 -9.69 22.81 10.04
CA LYS A 79 -10.03 23.56 8.83
C LYS A 79 -9.49 22.95 7.53
N ASP A 80 -8.30 22.36 7.54
CA ASP A 80 -7.69 21.78 6.33
C ASP A 80 -8.25 20.38 6.00
N PHE A 81 -8.80 19.68 7.00
CA PHE A 81 -9.35 18.33 6.84
C PHE A 81 -10.66 18.27 6.03
N ILE A 82 -11.37 19.39 5.88
CA ILE A 82 -12.57 19.48 5.03
C ILE A 82 -12.19 19.63 3.54
N ASN A 83 -10.96 20.08 3.25
CA ASN A 83 -10.51 20.34 1.87
C ASN A 83 -9.84 19.14 1.20
N ASP A 84 -9.42 18.12 1.96
CA ASP A 84 -8.83 16.90 1.39
C ASP A 84 -9.91 15.99 0.80
N LYS A 85 -9.85 15.83 -0.53
CA LYS A 85 -10.80 15.18 -1.44
C LYS A 85 -11.10 13.69 -1.19
N PHE A 86 -10.74 13.12 -0.05
CA PHE A 86 -10.74 11.67 0.22
C PHE A 86 -11.59 11.18 1.39
N LEU A 87 -12.50 11.99 1.93
CA LEU A 87 -13.37 11.53 3.03
C LEU A 87 -14.75 11.10 2.54
N ILE A 88 -15.10 9.89 2.95
CA ILE A 88 -16.39 9.20 2.84
C ILE A 88 -17.45 10.11 3.46
N SER A 89 -18.40 10.59 2.66
CA SER A 89 -19.58 11.28 3.16
C SER A 89 -20.52 10.24 3.78
N PHE A 90 -20.70 10.29 5.10
CA PHE A 90 -21.71 9.49 5.79
C PHE A 90 -23.08 10.16 5.67
N ASN A 91 -24.12 9.38 5.40
CA ASN A 91 -25.49 9.89 5.45
C ASN A 91 -26.03 9.93 6.89
N SER A 92 -27.22 10.51 7.07
CA SER A 92 -27.86 10.67 8.39
C SER A 92 -28.02 9.34 9.14
N ASP A 93 -28.44 8.28 8.44
CA ASP A 93 -28.74 6.98 9.05
C ASP A 93 -27.44 6.27 9.50
N GLU A 94 -26.36 6.43 8.73
CA GLU A 94 -25.03 5.93 9.09
C GLU A 94 -24.47 6.64 10.33
N LEU A 95 -24.67 7.96 10.42
CA LEU A 95 -24.30 8.73 11.61
C LEU A 95 -25.11 8.30 12.84
N ASP A 96 -26.38 7.93 12.68
CA ASP A 96 -27.22 7.42 13.77
C ASP A 96 -26.74 6.05 14.28
N ILE A 97 -26.29 5.17 13.38
CA ILE A 97 -25.69 3.88 13.75
C ILE A 97 -24.37 4.10 14.50
N ILE A 98 -23.52 5.01 14.04
CA ILE A 98 -22.25 5.35 14.68
C ILE A 98 -22.49 5.94 16.07
N GLU A 99 -23.42 6.89 16.17
CA GLU A 99 -23.80 7.54 17.43
C GLU A 99 -24.39 6.53 18.43
N SER A 100 -25.29 5.65 17.99
CA SER A 100 -25.86 4.57 18.82
C SER A 100 -24.79 3.62 19.34
N LYS A 101 -23.84 3.19 18.50
CA LYS A 101 -22.76 2.28 18.93
C LYS A 101 -21.78 2.94 19.88
N LEU A 102 -21.45 4.22 19.67
CA LEU A 102 -20.62 5.00 20.60
C LEU A 102 -21.32 5.17 21.96
N ARG A 103 -22.64 5.43 21.97
CA ARG A 103 -23.45 5.48 23.19
C ARG A 103 -23.48 4.14 23.92
N ASN A 104 -23.73 3.04 23.22
CA ASN A 104 -23.73 1.70 23.83
C ASN A 104 -22.35 1.34 24.42
N SER A 105 -21.26 1.75 23.78
CA SER A 105 -19.90 1.54 24.31
C SER A 105 -19.56 2.43 25.52
N LEU A 106 -20.28 3.54 25.71
CA LEU A 106 -20.20 4.37 26.93
C LEU A 106 -21.03 3.76 28.07
N GLU A 107 -22.12 3.07 27.74
CA GLU A 107 -23.03 2.42 28.70
C GLU A 107 -22.52 1.05 29.18
N GLU A 108 -21.74 0.32 28.37
CA GLU A 108 -21.03 -0.90 28.78
C GLU A 108 -19.85 -0.57 29.73
N THR A 109 -20.20 -0.30 30.98
CA THR A 109 -19.27 -0.33 32.11
C THR A 109 -19.26 -1.74 32.71
N PRO A 110 -18.10 -2.43 32.79
CA PRO A 110 -17.99 -3.59 33.66
C PRO A 110 -18.06 -3.11 35.11
N SER A 111 -19.00 -3.64 35.88
CA SER A 111 -19.03 -3.52 37.33
C SER A 111 -17.79 -4.21 37.91
N ILE A 112 -16.74 -3.42 38.20
CA ILE A 112 -15.54 -3.92 38.88
C ILE A 112 -15.90 -4.09 40.36
N SER A 113 -16.17 -5.34 40.75
CA SER A 113 -16.14 -5.76 42.14
C SER A 113 -14.69 -5.71 42.66
N ARG A 114 -14.50 -5.04 43.80
CA ARG A 114 -13.24 -4.98 44.54
C ARG A 114 -12.84 -6.38 45.02
N LYS A 115 -11.60 -6.80 44.77
CA LYS A 115 -10.85 -7.64 45.73
C LYS A 115 -9.32 -7.64 45.47
N SER A 116 -8.65 -7.16 46.53
CA SER A 116 -7.39 -7.61 47.14
C SER A 116 -6.07 -7.61 46.37
N ASP A 117 -5.15 -6.85 46.95
CA ASP A 117 -3.71 -6.78 46.79
C ASP A 117 -2.99 -8.13 46.70
N VAL A 118 -2.04 -8.23 45.76
CA VAL A 118 -0.87 -9.09 45.88
C VAL A 118 0.36 -8.31 45.41
N LYS A 119 1.20 -7.89 46.36
CA LYS A 119 2.58 -7.43 46.12
C LYS A 119 3.44 -8.65 45.77
N ILE A 120 4.12 -8.64 44.62
CA ILE A 120 5.28 -9.49 44.36
C ILE A 120 6.46 -8.60 43.99
N ALA A 121 7.49 -8.67 44.83
CA ALA A 121 8.77 -8.00 44.69
C ALA A 121 9.59 -8.65 43.55
N MET A 122 10.16 -7.84 42.66
CA MET A 122 11.24 -8.28 41.77
C MET A 122 12.59 -7.81 42.33
N ARG A 123 13.44 -8.79 42.63
CA ARG A 123 14.83 -8.65 43.06
C ARG A 123 15.69 -8.09 41.93
N ASP A 124 16.39 -7.00 42.22
CA ASP A 124 17.52 -6.50 41.44
C ASP A 124 18.66 -7.54 41.41
N ARG A 125 19.14 -7.91 40.22
CA ARG A 125 20.47 -8.48 40.02
C ARG A 125 21.34 -7.45 39.32
N LYS A 126 22.26 -6.86 40.09
CA LYS A 126 23.39 -6.05 39.62
C LYS A 126 24.30 -6.91 38.73
N TYR A 127 24.63 -6.42 37.55
CA TYR A 127 25.81 -6.86 36.80
C TYR A 127 26.71 -5.65 36.56
N SER A 128 27.92 -5.76 37.08
CA SER A 128 29.06 -4.85 36.87
C SER A 128 29.67 -5.08 35.48
N PRO A 129 30.06 -4.04 34.73
CA PRO A 129 30.93 -4.18 33.58
C PRO A 129 32.39 -3.86 33.96
N THR A 130 33.24 -4.88 33.96
CA THR A 130 34.70 -4.71 33.95
C THR A 130 35.17 -4.23 32.57
N SER A 131 35.94 -3.15 32.62
CA SER A 131 36.63 -2.46 31.54
C SER A 131 37.75 -3.28 30.91
N LEU A 132 37.83 -3.27 29.57
CA LEU A 132 39.07 -3.51 28.84
C LEU A 132 39.31 -2.31 27.93
N LEU A 133 40.32 -1.53 28.31
CA LEU A 133 40.88 -0.39 27.60
C LEU A 133 41.71 -0.89 26.40
N PHE A 134 41.52 -0.26 25.25
CA PHE A 134 42.58 -0.10 24.25
C PHE A 134 42.75 1.39 23.99
N GLU A 135 43.93 1.90 24.35
CA GLU A 135 44.36 3.27 24.08
C GLU A 135 44.61 3.47 22.59
N SER A 136 44.16 4.59 22.04
CA SER A 136 44.89 5.28 20.98
C SER A 136 44.88 6.78 21.28
N LYS A 137 46.08 7.33 21.43
CA LYS A 137 46.36 8.73 21.70
C LYS A 137 46.26 9.53 20.40
N ASN A 138 45.41 10.54 20.40
CA ASN A 138 45.70 11.88 19.88
C ASN A 138 44.56 12.83 20.30
N LYS A 139 44.81 13.58 21.38
CA LYS A 139 43.94 14.61 21.91
C LYS A 139 43.99 15.85 21.02
N VAL A 140 42.85 16.19 20.41
CA VAL A 140 42.40 17.58 20.33
C VAL A 140 41.17 17.62 21.22
N GLU A 141 41.26 18.26 22.38
CA GLU A 141 40.15 18.40 23.32
C GLU A 141 39.06 19.29 22.69
N PRO A 142 37.79 18.84 22.57
CA PRO A 142 36.71 19.73 22.20
C PRO A 142 36.37 20.60 23.42
N SER A 143 36.61 21.90 23.29
CA SER A 143 36.17 22.91 24.26
C SER A 143 34.67 22.77 24.52
N TYR A 144 34.32 22.71 25.81
CA TYR A 144 32.97 22.66 26.36
C TYR A 144 32.05 23.74 25.73
N LEU A 145 31.14 23.30 24.86
CA LEU A 145 29.91 24.04 24.56
C LEU A 145 28.76 23.26 25.21
N ASP A 146 28.03 23.91 26.09
CA ASP A 146 26.84 23.36 26.74
C ASP A 146 25.91 22.71 25.71
N ASN A 147 25.56 21.44 25.97
CA ASN A 147 24.76 20.57 25.11
C ASN A 147 23.30 21.03 25.04
N LYS A 148 23.03 22.19 24.41
CA LYS A 148 21.67 22.67 24.19
C LYS A 148 20.94 21.68 23.28
N LYS A 149 20.01 20.93 23.86
CA LYS A 149 19.14 20.00 23.12
C LYS A 149 18.10 20.79 22.36
N ILE A 150 17.95 20.51 21.07
CA ILE A 150 16.93 21.16 20.24
C ILE A 150 15.55 20.53 20.45
N LYS A 151 14.50 21.36 20.58
CA LYS A 151 13.12 20.89 20.59
C LYS A 151 12.55 20.78 19.17
N LYS A 152 11.52 19.96 18.98
CA LYS A 152 10.87 19.75 17.66
C LYS A 152 10.51 21.05 16.94
N ASN A 153 9.85 21.99 17.61
CA ASN A 153 9.37 23.22 16.98
C ASN A 153 10.53 24.16 16.61
N GLU A 154 11.63 24.13 17.35
CA GLU A 154 12.84 24.90 17.04
C GLU A 154 13.55 24.29 15.83
N LEU A 155 13.68 22.96 15.79
CA LEU A 155 14.25 22.24 14.66
C LEU A 155 13.51 22.54 13.36
N ILE A 156 12.18 22.49 13.38
CA ILE A 156 11.34 22.81 12.22
C ILE A 156 11.62 24.24 11.73
N LYS A 157 11.54 25.22 12.64
CA LYS A 157 11.78 26.63 12.30
C LYS A 157 13.17 26.89 11.73
N LEU A 158 14.20 26.22 12.25
CA LEU A 158 15.57 26.37 11.75
C LEU A 158 15.68 25.85 10.31
N ILE A 159 15.19 24.64 10.05
CA ILE A 159 15.26 24.03 8.70
C ILE A 159 14.45 24.84 7.70
N GLU A 160 13.23 25.25 8.05
CA GLU A 160 12.38 26.07 7.18
C GLU A 160 13.05 27.40 6.85
N LYS A 161 13.63 28.07 7.84
CA LYS A 161 14.32 29.36 7.64
C LYS A 161 15.51 29.22 6.70
N GLU A 162 16.35 28.22 6.92
CA GLU A 162 17.54 27.97 6.10
C GLU A 162 17.16 27.55 4.67
N SER A 163 16.08 26.76 4.52
CA SER A 163 15.59 26.32 3.20
C SER A 163 15.13 27.49 2.33
N CYS A 164 14.58 28.55 2.94
CA CYS A 164 14.18 29.77 2.23
C CYS A 164 15.38 30.65 1.82
N SER A 165 16.52 30.55 2.51
CA SER A 165 17.68 31.41 2.27
C SER A 165 18.77 30.80 1.38
N ASN A 166 18.79 29.48 1.20
CA ASN A 166 19.93 28.78 0.59
C ASN A 166 19.93 28.70 -0.93
N ASN A 167 19.19 29.55 -1.66
CA ASN A 167 19.21 29.61 -3.13
C ASN A 167 19.10 28.26 -3.86
N GLY A 168 18.37 27.30 -3.29
CA GLY A 168 18.20 25.95 -3.84
C GLY A 168 19.27 24.93 -3.43
N GLU A 169 20.30 25.33 -2.68
CA GLU A 169 21.24 24.40 -2.06
C GLU A 169 20.57 23.60 -0.93
N ARG A 170 21.04 22.36 -0.73
CA ARG A 170 20.55 21.50 0.35
C ARG A 170 20.97 22.06 1.70
N VAL A 171 20.04 22.14 2.63
CA VAL A 171 20.36 22.45 4.04
C VAL A 171 21.34 21.39 4.57
N ASP A 172 22.40 21.81 5.26
CA ASP A 172 23.24 20.91 6.07
C ASP A 172 22.77 20.97 7.52
N LEU A 173 22.07 19.93 7.95
CA LEU A 173 21.46 19.91 9.28
C LEU A 173 22.52 19.90 10.40
N GLY A 174 23.67 19.27 10.19
CA GLY A 174 24.73 19.22 11.20
C GLY A 174 25.32 20.60 11.43
N GLN A 175 25.70 21.27 10.34
CA GLN A 175 26.21 22.64 10.40
C GLN A 175 25.17 23.63 10.92
N LEU A 176 23.90 23.48 10.51
CA LEU A 176 22.81 24.34 10.97
C LEU A 176 22.62 24.27 12.48
N LEU A 177 22.69 23.07 13.07
CA LEU A 177 22.60 22.89 14.52
C LEU A 177 23.79 23.56 15.23
N ILE A 178 25.02 23.29 14.77
CA ILE A 178 26.26 23.84 15.37
C ILE A 178 26.26 25.37 15.31
N LYS A 179 25.97 25.96 14.14
CA LYS A 179 25.90 27.41 13.92
C LYS A 179 24.90 28.10 14.86
N ASN A 180 23.83 27.40 15.25
CA ASN A 180 22.82 27.90 16.17
C ASN A 180 23.02 27.46 17.63
N GLY A 181 24.20 26.91 17.96
CA GLY A 181 24.60 26.53 19.32
C GLY A 181 23.85 25.32 19.88
N TYR A 182 23.34 24.42 19.02
CA TYR A 182 22.69 23.18 19.42
C TYR A 182 23.63 21.97 19.30
N SER A 183 23.38 20.96 20.12
CA SER A 183 24.01 19.64 19.98
C SER A 183 23.59 18.96 18.67
N THR A 184 24.50 18.22 18.04
CA THR A 184 24.20 17.34 16.90
C THR A 184 23.49 16.04 17.31
N THR A 185 23.18 15.88 18.60
CA THR A 185 22.32 14.80 19.11
C THR A 185 20.88 15.27 19.23
N ILE A 186 20.01 14.70 18.40
CA ILE A 186 18.57 14.93 18.40
C ILE A 186 17.90 13.79 19.16
N GLU A 187 17.29 14.10 20.31
CA GLU A 187 16.71 13.09 21.20
C GLU A 187 15.18 13.16 21.30
N LYS A 188 14.52 12.00 21.26
CA LYS A 188 13.10 11.83 21.63
C LYS A 188 12.12 12.70 20.84
N ILE A 189 12.45 13.04 19.59
CA ILE A 189 11.56 13.76 18.68
C ILE A 189 10.70 12.78 17.87
N ASN A 190 9.40 13.08 17.76
CA ASN A 190 8.47 12.37 16.89
C ASN A 190 8.23 13.17 15.60
N PHE A 191 8.79 12.66 14.50
CA PHE A 191 8.51 13.04 13.13
C PHE A 191 7.34 12.17 12.64
N ILE A 192 6.26 12.82 12.21
CA ILE A 192 5.04 12.16 11.75
C ILE A 192 4.64 12.90 10.48
N ASP A 193 4.46 12.15 9.39
CA ASP A 193 3.95 12.64 8.11
C ASP A 193 4.63 13.94 7.67
N THR A 194 5.93 13.85 7.42
CA THR A 194 6.75 15.06 7.22
C THR A 194 7.82 14.91 6.16
N ASN A 195 7.92 15.96 5.35
CA ASN A 195 8.92 16.18 4.31
C ASN A 195 10.14 16.97 4.82
N LEU A 196 10.21 17.28 6.11
CA LEU A 196 11.26 18.12 6.72
C LEU A 196 12.68 17.63 6.42
N LEU A 197 12.85 16.32 6.18
CA LEU A 197 14.15 15.69 5.98
C LEU A 197 14.38 15.25 4.52
N LYS A 198 13.57 15.72 3.57
CA LYS A 198 13.79 15.50 2.13
C LYS A 198 14.85 16.43 1.59
N ASN A 199 15.61 15.96 0.60
CA ASN A 199 16.61 16.75 -0.13
C ASN A 199 17.55 17.54 0.79
N ILE A 200 18.00 16.92 1.89
CA ILE A 200 18.83 17.57 2.92
C ILE A 200 20.16 16.82 3.09
N ASN A 201 21.20 17.52 3.53
CA ASN A 201 22.43 16.90 4.00
C ASN A 201 22.33 16.68 5.52
N ILE A 202 22.56 15.44 5.97
CA ILE A 202 22.58 15.05 7.38
C ILE A 202 23.95 14.45 7.66
N ASN A 203 24.84 15.27 8.20
CA ASN A 203 26.22 14.89 8.47
C ASN A 203 26.47 14.89 9.98
N ASP A 204 27.13 13.82 10.47
CA ASP A 204 27.64 13.72 11.85
C ASP A 204 26.57 13.93 12.96
N ILE A 205 25.34 13.50 12.68
CA ILE A 205 24.19 13.61 13.59
C ILE A 205 23.89 12.27 14.27
N THR A 206 23.47 12.35 15.54
CA THR A 206 22.87 11.22 16.26
C THR A 206 21.38 11.47 16.49
N PHE A 207 20.52 10.62 15.94
CA PHE A 207 19.12 10.50 16.35
C PHE A 207 19.00 9.44 17.45
N HIS A 208 18.58 9.83 18.64
CA HIS A 208 18.41 8.93 19.79
C HIS A 208 16.95 8.88 20.25
N GLN A 209 16.35 7.68 20.26
CA GLN A 209 14.96 7.46 20.68
C GLN A 209 13.92 8.31 19.89
N CYS A 210 14.24 8.70 18.66
CA CYS A 210 13.32 9.41 17.78
C CYS A 210 12.34 8.45 17.09
N LYS A 211 11.18 8.98 16.67
CA LYS A 211 10.20 8.25 15.86
C LYS A 211 10.05 8.94 14.52
N PHE A 212 10.05 8.16 13.45
CA PHE A 212 9.87 8.57 12.07
C PHE A 212 8.72 7.75 11.51
N SER A 213 7.49 8.24 11.68
CA SER A 213 6.30 7.62 11.10
C SER A 213 5.98 8.38 9.82
N TRP A 214 6.01 7.72 8.65
CA TRP A 214 5.74 8.39 7.37
C TRP A 214 6.61 9.64 7.19
N SER A 215 7.91 9.51 7.48
CA SER A 215 8.86 10.62 7.36
C SER A 215 9.81 10.34 6.21
N HIS A 216 10.06 11.36 5.40
CA HIS A 216 10.74 11.19 4.12
C HIS A 216 12.15 11.79 4.18
N PHE A 217 13.13 10.93 3.90
CA PHE A 217 14.54 11.25 3.70
C PHE A 217 14.91 11.18 2.22
N THR A 218 13.92 11.21 1.34
CA THR A 218 14.08 11.03 -0.10
C THR A 218 15.05 12.03 -0.69
N GLN A 219 15.93 11.56 -1.57
CA GLN A 219 17.01 12.34 -2.22
C GLN A 219 18.01 12.98 -1.24
N SER A 220 17.98 12.63 0.05
CA SER A 220 18.89 13.19 1.05
C SER A 220 20.27 12.51 1.04
N ASN A 221 21.27 13.24 1.52
CA ASN A 221 22.61 12.71 1.76
C ASN A 221 22.81 12.52 3.26
N LEU A 222 23.10 11.29 3.68
CA LEU A 222 23.42 10.95 5.06
C LEU A 222 24.86 10.47 5.11
N SER A 223 25.69 11.12 5.93
CA SER A 223 27.08 10.70 6.19
C SER A 223 27.34 10.64 7.70
N ASN A 224 27.91 9.53 8.17
CA ASN A 224 28.27 9.32 9.58
C ASN A 224 27.10 9.49 10.57
N VAL A 225 25.86 9.22 10.12
CA VAL A 225 24.65 9.38 10.94
C VAL A 225 24.40 8.14 11.80
N ARG A 226 24.03 8.35 13.07
CA ARG A 226 23.65 7.28 13.99
C ARG A 226 22.16 7.37 14.38
N PHE A 227 21.40 6.32 14.06
CA PHE A 227 20.07 6.09 14.61
C PHE A 227 20.18 5.09 15.77
N SER A 228 19.84 5.50 16.99
CA SER A 228 19.90 4.66 18.18
C SER A 228 18.55 4.57 18.85
N TYR A 229 18.02 3.35 19.01
CA TYR A 229 16.71 3.11 19.64
C TYR A 229 15.54 3.83 18.93
N CYS A 230 15.71 4.15 17.64
CA CYS A 230 14.71 4.85 16.86
C CYS A 230 13.64 3.90 16.30
N LYS A 231 12.44 4.43 16.07
CA LYS A 231 11.37 3.74 15.33
C LYS A 231 11.22 4.41 13.97
N LEU A 232 11.31 3.64 12.90
CA LEU A 232 11.14 4.09 11.53
C LEU A 232 10.01 3.28 10.90
N LEU A 233 8.78 3.78 11.03
CA LEU A 233 7.59 3.14 10.50
C LEU A 233 7.21 3.84 9.19
N ASN A 234 7.21 3.13 8.07
CA ASN A 234 6.87 3.73 6.76
C ASN A 234 7.70 4.98 6.41
N ALA A 235 8.93 5.07 6.92
CA ALA A 235 9.85 6.10 6.45
C ALA A 235 10.42 5.71 5.07
N SER A 236 10.81 6.71 4.29
CA SER A 236 11.41 6.52 2.96
C SER A 236 12.80 7.12 2.92
N PHE A 237 13.74 6.37 2.35
CA PHE A 237 15.07 6.81 1.92
C PHE A 237 15.22 6.65 0.41
N GLU A 238 14.12 6.82 -0.33
CA GLU A 238 14.10 6.65 -1.77
C GLU A 238 15.11 7.60 -2.46
N ASN A 239 15.89 7.08 -3.40
CA ASN A 239 16.91 7.85 -4.14
C ASN A 239 17.95 8.57 -3.25
N SER A 240 18.17 8.12 -2.01
CA SER A 240 19.09 8.75 -1.06
C SER A 240 20.49 8.15 -1.10
N SER A 241 21.49 8.93 -0.68
CA SER A 241 22.86 8.45 -0.43
C SER A 241 23.06 8.28 1.06
N ILE A 242 23.38 7.06 1.51
CA ILE A 242 23.55 6.71 2.93
C ILE A 242 24.94 6.09 3.11
N LYS A 243 25.85 6.83 3.73
CA LYS A 243 27.26 6.45 3.87
C LYS A 243 27.67 6.42 5.34
N ASN A 244 28.36 5.34 5.75
CA ASN A 244 28.91 5.19 7.10
C ASN A 244 27.85 5.38 8.20
N CYS A 245 26.60 4.97 7.96
CA CYS A 245 25.51 5.15 8.91
C CYS A 245 25.29 3.92 9.80
N HIS A 246 24.80 4.14 11.01
CA HIS A 246 24.55 3.09 12.00
C HIS A 246 23.09 3.08 12.46
N PHE A 247 22.40 1.96 12.30
CA PHE A 247 21.05 1.67 12.79
C PHE A 247 21.13 0.68 13.94
N ASN A 248 21.21 1.20 15.16
CA ASN A 248 21.46 0.43 16.39
C ASN A 248 20.17 0.30 17.20
N LYS A 249 19.70 -0.94 17.39
CA LYS A 249 18.50 -1.24 18.19
C LYS A 249 17.26 -0.50 17.70
N CYS A 250 17.15 -0.36 16.39
CA CYS A 250 16.04 0.32 15.72
C CYS A 250 14.92 -0.66 15.38
N LYS A 251 13.69 -0.12 15.34
CA LYS A 251 12.53 -0.82 14.78
C LYS A 251 12.18 -0.18 13.45
N MET A 252 12.60 -0.81 12.35
CA MET A 252 12.34 -0.37 10.99
C MET A 252 11.25 -1.27 10.41
N ARG A 253 10.03 -0.73 10.32
CA ARG A 253 8.87 -1.48 9.82
C ARG A 253 8.37 -0.78 8.58
N GLU A 254 8.17 -1.54 7.51
CA GLU A 254 7.63 -1.01 6.26
C GLU A 254 8.51 0.14 5.70
N LEU A 255 9.82 0.08 5.92
CA LEU A 255 10.77 1.10 5.46
C LEU A 255 11.12 0.88 3.98
N MET A 256 11.35 1.94 3.21
CA MET A 256 11.76 1.84 1.80
C MET A 256 13.12 2.49 1.56
N PHE A 257 14.08 1.69 1.09
CA PHE A 257 15.40 2.09 0.60
C PHE A 257 15.46 2.11 -0.93
N THR A 258 14.31 2.27 -1.59
CA THR A 258 14.17 2.11 -3.05
C THR A 258 15.18 2.99 -3.80
N ALA A 259 15.93 2.39 -4.72
CA ALA A 259 16.95 3.07 -5.55
C ALA A 259 18.00 3.87 -4.76
N SER A 260 18.17 3.60 -3.45
CA SER A 260 19.16 4.28 -2.62
C SER A 260 20.55 3.66 -2.77
N ARG A 261 21.59 4.44 -2.48
CA ARG A 261 22.97 3.95 -2.36
C ARG A 261 23.34 3.86 -0.88
N ILE A 262 23.50 2.63 -0.40
CA ILE A 262 23.81 2.30 0.99
C ILE A 262 25.23 1.74 1.04
N THR A 263 26.16 2.53 1.60
CA THR A 263 27.59 2.20 1.61
C THR A 263 28.13 2.19 3.03
N ASN A 264 28.84 1.12 3.40
CA ASN A 264 29.50 0.97 4.71
C ASN A 264 28.55 1.20 5.89
N CYS A 265 27.30 0.75 5.78
CA CYS A 265 26.28 0.95 6.82
C CYS A 265 26.14 -0.29 7.71
N HIS A 266 25.77 -0.06 8.97
CA HIS A 266 25.63 -1.12 9.97
C HIS A 266 24.21 -1.15 10.53
N PHE A 267 23.53 -2.29 10.39
CA PHE A 267 22.25 -2.59 11.01
C PHE A 267 22.49 -3.58 12.16
N ARG A 268 22.47 -3.11 13.41
CA ARG A 268 22.83 -3.94 14.58
C ARG A 268 21.69 -4.07 15.58
N SER A 269 21.35 -5.31 15.92
CA SER A 269 20.32 -5.62 16.92
C SER A 269 18.98 -4.95 16.59
N SER A 270 18.64 -4.86 15.31
CA SER A 270 17.51 -4.07 14.80
C SER A 270 16.53 -4.96 14.04
N ASP A 271 15.25 -4.59 14.07
CA ASP A 271 14.22 -5.26 13.28
C ASP A 271 14.07 -4.50 11.96
N ILE A 272 14.25 -5.17 10.82
CA ILE A 272 13.94 -4.66 9.47
C ILE A 272 12.75 -5.44 8.94
N ILE A 273 11.54 -5.14 9.43
CA ILE A 273 10.32 -5.87 9.06
C ILE A 273 9.71 -5.23 7.82
N SER A 274 9.43 -6.01 6.79
CA SER A 274 8.77 -5.53 5.56
C SER A 274 9.46 -4.34 4.90
N THR A 275 10.78 -4.32 5.00
CA THR A 275 11.66 -3.30 4.46
C THR A 275 12.02 -3.65 3.02
N SER A 276 11.88 -2.68 2.13
CA SER A 276 12.23 -2.82 0.72
C SER A 276 13.63 -2.26 0.46
N PHE A 277 14.50 -3.09 -0.11
CA PHE A 277 15.80 -2.69 -0.68
C PHE A 277 15.75 -2.65 -2.20
N GLU A 278 14.56 -2.48 -2.77
CA GLU A 278 14.34 -2.53 -4.21
C GLU A 278 15.26 -1.59 -4.98
N ASP A 279 15.87 -2.06 -6.07
CA ASP A 279 16.76 -1.28 -6.92
C ASP A 279 17.96 -0.62 -6.20
N SER A 280 18.18 -0.92 -4.91
CA SER A 280 19.21 -0.26 -4.12
C SER A 280 20.60 -0.84 -4.38
N GLN A 281 21.63 -0.05 -4.10
CA GLN A 281 23.02 -0.49 -4.06
C GLN A 281 23.45 -0.69 -2.62
N VAL A 282 23.71 -1.93 -2.22
CA VAL A 282 24.12 -2.30 -0.87
C VAL A 282 25.58 -2.76 -0.92
N LYS A 283 26.49 -1.87 -0.51
CA LYS A 283 27.95 -2.09 -0.56
C LYS A 283 28.58 -1.99 0.83
N GLY A 284 29.41 -2.96 1.22
CA GLY A 284 30.14 -2.88 2.49
C GLY A 284 29.24 -2.91 3.73
N CYS A 285 28.00 -3.39 3.61
CA CYS A 285 26.98 -3.25 4.66
C CYS A 285 26.92 -4.47 5.57
N HIS A 286 26.74 -4.26 6.88
CA HIS A 286 26.68 -5.33 7.86
C HIS A 286 25.31 -5.40 8.53
N PHE A 287 24.63 -6.54 8.39
CA PHE A 287 23.40 -6.88 9.08
C PHE A 287 23.70 -7.87 10.20
N LYS A 288 23.78 -7.38 11.44
CA LYS A 288 24.15 -8.18 12.61
C LYS A 288 23.00 -8.28 13.60
N ASN A 289 22.62 -9.50 13.96
CA ASN A 289 21.56 -9.75 14.93
C ASN A 289 20.24 -9.05 14.55
N ILE A 290 19.82 -9.22 13.30
CA ILE A 290 18.57 -8.65 12.79
C ILE A 290 17.46 -9.69 12.70
N THR A 291 16.22 -9.21 12.65
CA THR A 291 15.06 -9.97 12.13
C THR A 291 14.52 -9.28 10.88
N ALA A 292 14.11 -10.06 9.87
CA ALA A 292 13.74 -9.51 8.56
C ALA A 292 12.43 -10.05 7.90
N PRO A 293 11.38 -10.44 8.65
CA PRO A 293 10.18 -10.99 8.01
C PRO A 293 9.51 -9.96 7.10
N GLY A 294 9.14 -10.39 5.89
CA GLY A 294 8.53 -9.56 4.85
C GLY A 294 9.51 -8.64 4.11
N SER A 295 10.77 -8.56 4.52
CA SER A 295 11.77 -7.73 3.83
C SER A 295 12.28 -8.38 2.56
N HIS A 296 12.68 -7.57 1.58
CA HIS A 296 13.17 -8.10 0.32
C HIS A 296 14.24 -7.25 -0.37
N PHE A 297 14.96 -7.90 -1.28
CA PHE A 297 16.08 -7.37 -2.05
C PHE A 297 15.83 -7.47 -3.57
N LEU A 298 14.63 -7.06 -4.00
CA LEU A 298 14.24 -7.11 -5.42
C LEU A 298 15.17 -6.22 -6.25
N ASP A 299 15.82 -6.77 -7.28
CA ASP A 299 16.70 -6.02 -8.19
C ASP A 299 17.80 -5.21 -7.46
N ALA A 300 18.13 -5.58 -6.22
CA ALA A 300 19.18 -4.94 -5.43
C ALA A 300 20.57 -5.43 -5.88
N GLU A 301 21.52 -4.50 -5.93
CA GLU A 301 22.92 -4.77 -6.21
C GLU A 301 23.66 -4.95 -4.89
N ILE A 302 24.14 -6.16 -4.61
CA ILE A 302 24.80 -6.51 -3.35
C ILE A 302 26.29 -6.73 -3.61
N ASN A 303 27.15 -6.01 -2.88
CA ASN A 303 28.60 -6.14 -2.93
C ASN A 303 29.20 -6.09 -1.52
N ASP A 304 30.17 -6.94 -1.22
CA ASP A 304 30.96 -6.91 0.03
C ASP A 304 30.12 -6.75 1.30
N SER A 305 28.95 -7.41 1.37
CA SER A 305 27.97 -7.20 2.44
C SER A 305 27.73 -8.48 3.23
N HIS A 306 27.56 -8.35 4.55
CA HIS A 306 27.54 -9.46 5.49
C HIS A 306 26.20 -9.56 6.22
N ILE A 307 25.70 -10.78 6.40
CA ILE A 307 24.59 -11.05 7.33
C ILE A 307 25.03 -12.09 8.35
N ILE A 308 25.06 -11.69 9.62
CA ILE A 308 25.60 -12.49 10.72
C ILE A 308 24.67 -12.49 11.92
N GLU A 309 24.66 -13.60 12.66
CA GLU A 309 23.86 -13.76 13.90
C GLU A 309 22.37 -13.41 13.73
N SER A 310 21.82 -13.53 12.52
CA SER A 310 20.50 -12.99 12.17
C SER A 310 19.47 -14.09 11.88
N ASN A 311 18.20 -13.73 11.97
CA ASN A 311 17.07 -14.60 11.58
C ASN A 311 16.40 -14.07 10.31
N LEU A 312 16.47 -14.88 9.25
CA LEU A 312 16.02 -14.53 7.90
C LEU A 312 14.68 -15.18 7.52
N ARG A 313 13.95 -15.75 8.48
CA ARG A 313 12.63 -16.33 8.22
C ARG A 313 11.70 -15.28 7.59
N ASP A 314 11.03 -15.67 6.51
CA ASP A 314 10.11 -14.85 5.72
C ASP A 314 10.75 -13.61 5.07
N CYS A 315 12.09 -13.54 4.98
CA CYS A 315 12.81 -12.55 4.18
C CYS A 315 13.07 -13.10 2.77
N TYR A 316 12.84 -12.29 1.73
CA TYR A 316 12.94 -12.75 0.34
C TYR A 316 14.06 -12.06 -0.46
N PHE A 317 15.02 -12.85 -0.92
CA PHE A 317 16.25 -12.30 -1.52
C PHE A 317 16.21 -12.16 -3.05
N PHE A 318 15.19 -12.68 -3.77
CA PHE A 318 15.17 -12.67 -5.24
C PHE A 318 16.50 -13.16 -5.86
N ASN A 319 17.00 -14.31 -5.36
CA ASN A 319 18.30 -14.92 -5.72
C ASN A 319 19.56 -14.14 -5.29
N ASN A 320 19.45 -13.10 -4.47
CA ASN A 320 20.61 -12.32 -4.01
C ASN A 320 21.27 -12.86 -2.72
N LEU A 321 20.75 -13.92 -2.09
CA LEU A 321 21.28 -14.38 -0.80
C LEU A 321 22.76 -14.81 -0.90
N ASP A 322 23.13 -15.48 -1.99
CA ASP A 322 24.52 -15.94 -2.20
C ASP A 322 25.49 -14.80 -2.54
N LYS A 323 24.99 -13.57 -2.78
CA LYS A 323 25.82 -12.37 -2.92
C LYS A 323 26.21 -11.76 -1.57
N PHE A 324 25.59 -12.21 -0.48
CA PHE A 324 26.01 -11.85 0.87
C PHE A 324 27.02 -12.85 1.41
N VAL A 325 27.92 -12.37 2.26
CA VAL A 325 28.69 -13.24 3.14
C VAL A 325 27.80 -13.64 4.31
N VAL A 326 27.38 -14.91 4.33
CA VAL A 326 26.48 -15.50 5.31
C VAL A 326 27.04 -16.80 5.85
N THR A 327 26.88 -17.05 7.15
CA THR A 327 27.18 -18.37 7.74
C THR A 327 26.06 -19.37 7.42
N GLU A 328 26.36 -20.66 7.31
CA GLU A 328 25.37 -21.73 7.12
C GLU A 328 24.23 -21.68 8.14
N LYS A 329 24.54 -21.42 9.42
CA LYS A 329 23.52 -21.27 10.47
C LYS A 329 22.49 -20.18 10.15
N VAL A 330 22.93 -19.05 9.60
CA VAL A 330 22.04 -17.95 9.21
C VAL A 330 21.29 -18.30 7.93
N LYS A 331 21.98 -18.88 6.94
CA LYS A 331 21.38 -19.32 5.67
C LYS A 331 20.22 -20.30 5.89
N ASN A 332 20.37 -21.23 6.83
CA ASN A 332 19.31 -22.20 7.20
C ASN A 332 18.06 -21.56 7.81
N THR A 333 18.11 -20.31 8.27
CA THR A 333 16.92 -19.58 8.75
C THR A 333 16.12 -18.93 7.62
N ALA A 334 16.66 -18.82 6.41
CA ALA A 334 16.06 -18.14 5.26
C ALA A 334 14.95 -18.98 4.60
N THR A 335 13.92 -19.33 5.37
CA THR A 335 12.76 -20.12 4.91
C THR A 335 11.57 -19.20 4.64
N ILE A 336 10.78 -19.52 3.62
CA ILE A 336 9.50 -18.84 3.34
C ILE A 336 8.35 -19.72 3.83
N SER A 337 7.62 -19.24 4.83
CA SER A 337 6.60 -20.03 5.53
C SER A 337 5.17 -19.84 5.01
N LYS A 338 4.95 -18.86 4.13
CA LYS A 338 3.64 -18.45 3.60
C LYS A 338 3.76 -18.02 2.14
N PRO A 339 2.65 -17.99 1.39
CA PRO A 339 2.67 -17.43 0.04
C PRO A 339 3.13 -15.97 0.02
N LEU A 340 3.85 -15.58 -1.01
CA LEU A 340 4.34 -14.22 -1.25
C LEU A 340 3.37 -13.48 -2.18
N ALA A 341 3.02 -12.24 -1.85
CA ALA A 341 2.28 -11.37 -2.74
C ALA A 341 2.97 -10.03 -2.93
N ILE A 342 2.87 -9.47 -4.13
CA ILE A 342 3.40 -8.14 -4.44
C ILE A 342 2.31 -7.11 -4.24
N ILE A 343 2.68 -6.01 -3.58
CA ILE A 343 1.85 -4.81 -3.45
C ILE A 343 2.67 -3.59 -3.89
N PRO A 344 2.35 -3.01 -5.06
CA PRO A 344 2.93 -1.74 -5.48
C PRO A 344 2.46 -0.60 -4.57
N VAL A 345 3.39 0.24 -4.12
CA VAL A 345 3.15 1.37 -3.22
C VAL A 345 3.97 2.58 -3.64
N TYR A 346 3.49 3.79 -3.35
CA TYR A 346 4.36 4.95 -3.33
C TYR A 346 5.17 4.95 -2.03
N ALA A 347 6.46 5.24 -2.10
CA ALA A 347 7.29 5.33 -0.90
C ALA A 347 6.92 6.54 -0.04
N GLU A 348 6.41 7.61 -0.67
CA GLU A 348 6.11 8.87 0.01
C GLU A 348 4.63 9.10 0.28
N VAL A 349 3.74 8.42 -0.43
CA VAL A 349 2.30 8.62 -0.26
C VAL A 349 1.77 7.53 0.64
N ARG A 350 1.37 7.92 1.86
CA ARG A 350 0.74 7.02 2.82
C ARG A 350 -0.49 6.32 2.24
N GLY A 351 -1.36 7.10 1.61
CA GLY A 351 -2.67 6.64 1.17
C GLY A 351 -3.54 6.16 2.34
N VAL A 352 -4.79 5.81 2.05
CA VAL A 352 -5.73 5.28 3.05
C VAL A 352 -5.98 3.78 2.91
N THR A 353 -5.76 3.23 1.71
CA THR A 353 -6.11 1.87 1.34
C THR A 353 -4.95 0.89 1.51
N THR A 354 -3.77 1.24 1.00
CA THR A 354 -2.56 0.41 1.01
C THR A 354 -2.17 -0.09 2.40
N PRO A 355 -2.11 0.73 3.47
CA PRO A 355 -1.81 0.23 4.82
C PRO A 355 -2.83 -0.81 5.31
N LYS A 356 -4.10 -0.66 4.90
CA LYS A 356 -5.17 -1.57 5.30
C LYS A 356 -5.10 -2.89 4.54
N ALA A 357 -4.88 -2.83 3.23
CA ALA A 357 -4.65 -4.00 2.39
C ALA A 357 -3.42 -4.79 2.86
N TYR A 358 -2.33 -4.09 3.21
CA TYR A 358 -1.15 -4.70 3.83
C TYR A 358 -1.52 -5.48 5.08
N MET A 359 -2.28 -4.87 6.00
CA MET A 359 -2.74 -5.56 7.22
C MET A 359 -3.64 -6.75 6.92
N LYS A 360 -4.55 -6.64 5.95
CA LYS A 360 -5.43 -7.73 5.53
C LYS A 360 -4.65 -8.91 4.98
N MET A 361 -3.67 -8.68 4.11
CA MET A 361 -2.82 -9.75 3.62
C MET A 361 -2.02 -10.41 4.75
N ALA A 362 -1.40 -9.60 5.60
CA ALA A 362 -0.54 -10.11 6.67
C ALA A 362 -1.28 -10.84 7.79
N ARG A 363 -2.52 -10.42 8.11
CA ARG A 363 -3.30 -10.96 9.26
C ARG A 363 -4.41 -11.91 8.85
N GLU A 364 -5.20 -11.57 7.83
CA GLU A 364 -6.39 -12.33 7.44
C GLU A 364 -6.08 -13.33 6.33
N ALA A 365 -5.32 -12.91 5.30
CA ALA A 365 -4.99 -13.79 4.18
C ALA A 365 -3.77 -14.68 4.45
N ASN A 366 -3.09 -14.53 5.60
CA ASN A 366 -1.87 -15.26 5.93
C ASN A 366 -0.82 -15.25 4.79
N ILE A 367 -0.71 -14.12 4.09
CA ILE A 367 0.24 -13.89 2.98
C ILE A 367 1.36 -12.97 3.48
N ILE A 368 2.56 -13.12 2.93
CA ILE A 368 3.65 -12.17 3.14
C ILE A 368 3.60 -11.12 2.02
N PRO A 369 3.13 -9.89 2.31
CA PRO A 369 3.16 -8.79 1.34
C PRO A 369 4.58 -8.23 1.17
N LEU A 370 5.06 -8.19 -0.07
CA LEU A 370 6.30 -7.57 -0.50
C LEU A 370 5.98 -6.23 -1.17
N ARG A 371 6.43 -5.13 -0.54
CA ARG A 371 6.15 -3.77 -1.01
C ARG A 371 7.16 -3.32 -2.05
N ILE A 372 6.70 -3.13 -3.27
CA ILE A 372 7.53 -2.58 -4.35
C ILE A 372 7.11 -1.16 -4.67
N SER A 373 8.00 -0.36 -5.24
CA SER A 373 7.68 0.96 -5.74
C SER A 373 6.74 0.84 -6.93
N VAL A 374 5.63 1.58 -6.87
CA VAL A 374 4.64 1.64 -7.94
C VAL A 374 5.17 2.36 -9.19
N GLN A 375 6.27 3.11 -9.05
CA GLN A 375 7.00 3.74 -10.14
C GLN A 375 8.45 3.24 -10.10
N PRO A 376 8.91 2.46 -11.10
CA PRO A 376 10.31 2.04 -11.18
C PRO A 376 11.27 3.24 -11.17
N GLN A 377 11.96 3.44 -10.05
CA GLN A 377 12.68 4.68 -9.76
C GLN A 377 13.97 4.87 -10.58
N LYS A 378 14.57 3.78 -11.06
CA LYS A 378 15.72 3.82 -11.98
C LYS A 378 15.38 4.32 -13.39
N ILE A 379 14.10 4.53 -13.70
CA ILE A 379 13.61 4.90 -15.03
C ILE A 379 13.09 6.33 -15.00
N ILE A 380 13.56 7.13 -15.96
CA ILE A 380 13.17 8.52 -16.16
C ILE A 380 11.73 8.55 -16.74
N PRO A 381 10.76 9.20 -16.07
CA PRO A 381 9.36 9.20 -16.51
C PRO A 381 9.16 9.77 -17.92
N GLU A 382 9.89 10.80 -18.29
CA GLU A 382 9.77 11.46 -19.60
C GLU A 382 10.11 10.51 -20.76
N ASN A 383 11.08 9.61 -20.57
CA ASN A 383 11.46 8.64 -21.58
C ASN A 383 10.35 7.60 -21.80
N VAL A 384 9.76 7.08 -20.71
CA VAL A 384 8.62 6.16 -20.79
C VAL A 384 7.42 6.83 -21.45
N ASN A 385 7.14 8.08 -21.08
CA ASN A 385 6.06 8.84 -21.69
C ASN A 385 6.28 9.02 -23.21
N SER A 386 7.51 9.32 -23.64
CA SER A 386 7.86 9.41 -25.06
C SER A 386 7.64 8.09 -25.80
N GLU A 387 8.08 6.97 -25.23
CA GLU A 387 7.88 5.64 -25.81
C GLU A 387 6.40 5.27 -25.92
N VAL A 388 5.62 5.53 -24.85
CA VAL A 388 4.17 5.29 -24.84
C VAL A 388 3.47 6.15 -25.89
N SER A 389 3.81 7.43 -26.02
CA SER A 389 3.23 8.30 -27.05
C SER A 389 3.51 7.80 -28.47
N LYS A 390 4.74 7.35 -28.75
CA LYS A 390 5.09 6.77 -30.06
C LYS A 390 4.27 5.52 -30.35
N LEU A 391 4.14 4.61 -29.37
CA LEU A 391 3.32 3.40 -29.50
C LEU A 391 1.85 3.73 -29.72
N LEU A 392 1.28 4.68 -28.98
CA LEU A 392 -0.11 5.08 -29.14
C LEU A 392 -0.40 5.68 -30.52
N VAL A 393 0.52 6.46 -31.10
CA VAL A 393 0.39 6.97 -32.47
C VAL A 393 0.40 5.81 -33.46
N LYS A 394 1.35 4.88 -33.34
CA LYS A 394 1.46 3.70 -34.21
C LYS A 394 0.20 2.82 -34.14
N ILE A 395 -0.28 2.53 -32.94
CA ILE A 395 -1.50 1.74 -32.70
C ILE A 395 -2.71 2.42 -33.35
N ARG A 396 -2.83 3.75 -33.25
CA ARG A 396 -3.94 4.49 -33.88
C ARG A 396 -3.89 4.44 -35.41
N SER A 397 -2.70 4.47 -36.02
CA SER A 397 -2.56 4.42 -37.48
C SER A 397 -2.75 3.02 -38.08
N GLU A 398 -2.46 1.96 -37.33
CA GLU A 398 -2.44 0.57 -37.83
C GLU A 398 -3.69 -0.25 -37.39
N ASN A 399 -4.68 0.40 -36.76
CA ASN A 399 -5.68 -0.22 -35.89
C ASN A 399 -6.72 -1.14 -36.57
N ASN A 400 -6.32 -2.34 -37.00
CA ASN A 400 -7.20 -3.33 -37.63
C ASN A 400 -7.35 -4.66 -36.85
N SER A 401 -6.74 -4.82 -35.67
CA SER A 401 -6.57 -6.14 -35.05
C SER A 401 -7.64 -6.57 -34.03
N GLY A 402 -8.62 -5.73 -33.70
CA GLY A 402 -9.62 -6.00 -32.64
C GLY A 402 -9.03 -6.17 -31.22
N THR A 403 -7.70 -6.10 -31.09
CA THR A 403 -6.96 -6.32 -29.85
C THR A 403 -6.99 -5.03 -29.01
N PRO A 404 -7.23 -5.08 -27.69
CA PRO A 404 -7.18 -3.91 -26.84
C PRO A 404 -5.86 -3.13 -26.91
N ILE A 405 -5.92 -1.79 -26.90
CA ILE A 405 -4.75 -0.89 -26.94
C ILE A 405 -3.66 -1.30 -25.94
N PRO A 406 -3.96 -1.62 -24.66
CA PRO A 406 -2.91 -1.99 -23.72
C PRO A 406 -2.16 -3.26 -24.10
N LYS A 407 -2.84 -4.26 -24.68
CA LYS A 407 -2.19 -5.50 -25.14
C LYS A 407 -1.28 -5.22 -26.33
N GLN A 408 -1.77 -4.49 -27.32
CA GLN A 408 -0.96 -4.08 -28.47
C GLN A 408 0.29 -3.29 -28.04
N LEU A 409 0.14 -2.38 -27.07
CA LEU A 409 1.25 -1.60 -26.53
C LEU A 409 2.32 -2.51 -25.92
N LEU A 410 1.91 -3.47 -25.08
CA LEU A 410 2.85 -4.41 -24.45
C LEU A 410 3.52 -5.33 -25.48
N GLU A 411 2.77 -5.84 -26.46
CA GLU A 411 3.27 -6.74 -27.51
C GLU A 411 4.28 -6.03 -28.40
N LEU A 412 3.92 -4.87 -28.96
CA LEU A 412 4.82 -4.07 -29.81
C LEU A 412 6.09 -3.65 -29.07
N ALA A 413 5.98 -3.31 -27.79
CA ALA A 413 7.15 -3.01 -26.98
C ALA A 413 8.07 -4.23 -26.83
N LYS A 414 7.51 -5.41 -26.49
CA LYS A 414 8.28 -6.66 -26.35
C LYS A 414 8.96 -7.09 -27.64
N GLU A 415 8.32 -6.89 -28.79
CA GLU A 415 8.86 -7.23 -30.11
C GLU A 415 9.99 -6.30 -30.56
N ASN A 416 10.05 -5.07 -30.02
CA ASN A 416 10.99 -4.03 -30.43
C ASN A 416 11.76 -3.46 -29.23
N PRO A 417 12.54 -4.28 -28.49
CA PRO A 417 13.15 -3.87 -27.24
C PRO A 417 14.17 -2.74 -27.38
N ASP A 418 14.87 -2.67 -28.51
CA ASP A 418 15.85 -1.60 -28.79
C ASP A 418 15.18 -0.24 -29.05
N THR A 419 13.94 -0.26 -29.56
CA THR A 419 13.13 0.94 -29.83
C THR A 419 12.41 1.44 -28.58
N TYR A 420 12.02 0.53 -27.68
CA TYR A 420 11.28 0.81 -26.46
C TYR A 420 12.00 0.28 -25.21
N PRO A 421 13.26 0.71 -24.96
CA PRO A 421 14.08 0.15 -23.90
C PRO A 421 13.52 0.44 -22.50
N GLU A 422 12.92 1.60 -22.25
CA GLU A 422 12.42 1.94 -20.92
C GLU A 422 11.16 1.15 -20.56
N ILE A 423 10.23 0.98 -21.49
CA ILE A 423 9.08 0.07 -21.29
C ILE A 423 9.61 -1.34 -21.05
N ASN A 424 10.57 -1.84 -21.84
CA ASN A 424 11.11 -3.19 -21.68
C ASN A 424 11.81 -3.41 -20.34
N LYS A 425 12.45 -2.42 -19.74
CA LYS A 425 12.95 -2.52 -18.36
C LYS A 425 11.81 -2.78 -17.37
N ILE A 426 10.66 -2.10 -17.52
CA ILE A 426 9.48 -2.33 -16.67
C ILE A 426 8.90 -3.73 -16.91
N LEU A 427 8.82 -4.19 -18.17
CA LEU A 427 8.35 -5.53 -18.50
C LEU A 427 9.28 -6.62 -17.95
N GLY A 428 10.58 -6.39 -18.02
CA GLY A 428 11.60 -7.26 -17.45
C GLY A 428 11.43 -7.41 -15.94
N LYS A 429 11.11 -6.30 -15.24
CA LYS A 429 10.85 -6.29 -13.80
C LYS A 429 9.65 -7.16 -13.39
N SER A 430 8.49 -6.97 -14.02
CA SER A 430 7.30 -7.80 -13.73
C SER A 430 7.54 -9.28 -14.10
N THR A 431 8.27 -9.53 -15.19
CA THR A 431 8.68 -10.86 -15.63
C THR A 431 9.60 -11.53 -14.62
N ASN A 432 10.52 -10.78 -14.02
CA ASN A 432 11.35 -11.27 -12.92
C ASN A 432 10.49 -11.62 -11.70
N ILE A 433 9.70 -10.65 -11.21
CA ILE A 433 8.84 -10.79 -10.04
C ILE A 433 7.92 -12.02 -10.13
N SER A 434 7.24 -12.22 -11.27
CA SER A 434 6.30 -13.33 -11.48
C SER A 434 6.92 -14.72 -11.32
N LYS A 435 8.24 -14.87 -11.49
CA LYS A 435 8.94 -16.15 -11.24
C LYS A 435 8.96 -16.54 -9.77
N HIS A 436 8.80 -15.57 -8.88
CA HIS A 436 9.09 -15.72 -7.45
C HIS A 436 7.85 -15.69 -6.55
N ILE A 437 6.76 -15.09 -7.03
CA ILE A 437 5.60 -14.78 -6.18
C ILE A 437 4.45 -15.76 -6.38
N ASN A 438 3.43 -15.64 -5.53
CA ASN A 438 2.25 -16.51 -5.51
C ASN A 438 0.94 -15.75 -5.73
N ALA A 439 0.93 -14.43 -5.59
CA ALA A 439 -0.19 -13.57 -5.93
C ALA A 439 0.25 -12.13 -6.24
N PHE A 440 -0.57 -11.42 -6.99
CA PHE A 440 -0.46 -9.98 -7.17
C PHE A 440 -1.63 -9.26 -6.49
N TYR A 441 -1.35 -8.12 -5.88
CA TYR A 441 -2.35 -7.19 -5.39
C TYR A 441 -2.13 -5.81 -6.04
N LEU A 442 -3.14 -5.31 -6.76
CA LEU A 442 -3.14 -3.97 -7.35
C LEU A 442 -4.07 -3.04 -6.57
N PRO A 443 -3.54 -2.01 -5.88
CA PRO A 443 -4.35 -1.11 -5.06
C PRO A 443 -5.19 -0.12 -5.90
N GLY A 444 -6.08 0.59 -5.20
CA GLY A 444 -6.69 1.82 -5.71
C GLY A 444 -5.66 2.93 -5.96
N GLY A 445 -6.09 4.04 -6.56
CA GLY A 445 -5.20 5.16 -6.86
C GLY A 445 -5.87 6.24 -7.69
N GLU A 446 -5.02 7.00 -8.39
CA GLU A 446 -5.39 8.04 -9.36
C GLU A 446 -6.19 7.48 -10.55
N ASP A 447 -6.67 8.36 -11.42
CA ASP A 447 -7.44 7.94 -12.59
C ASP A 447 -6.57 7.20 -13.63
N ILE A 448 -7.21 6.46 -14.54
CA ILE A 448 -6.54 5.82 -15.68
C ILE A 448 -6.36 6.86 -16.81
N PRO A 449 -5.17 6.93 -17.45
CA PRO A 449 -4.96 7.76 -18.64
C PRO A 449 -5.93 7.40 -19.75
N ALA A 450 -6.62 8.38 -20.34
CA ALA A 450 -7.67 8.11 -21.33
C ALA A 450 -7.16 7.52 -22.65
N SER A 451 -5.90 7.82 -22.95
CA SER A 451 -5.19 7.30 -24.11
C SER A 451 -5.14 5.76 -24.14
N LEU A 452 -5.09 5.10 -22.97
CA LEU A 452 -5.00 3.63 -22.85
C LEU A 452 -6.30 2.92 -23.21
N TYR A 453 -7.42 3.64 -23.22
CA TYR A 453 -8.72 3.12 -23.69
C TYR A 453 -9.27 3.92 -24.88
N GLY A 454 -8.39 4.59 -25.63
CA GLY A 454 -8.69 5.18 -26.93
C GLY A 454 -9.53 6.47 -26.85
N LYS A 455 -9.42 7.23 -25.77
CA LYS A 455 -10.08 8.53 -25.59
C LYS A 455 -9.06 9.63 -25.28
N GLU A 456 -9.51 10.86 -25.40
CA GLU A 456 -8.81 12.03 -24.87
C GLU A 456 -9.18 12.24 -23.41
N ASP A 457 -8.27 12.83 -22.64
CA ASP A 457 -8.49 13.09 -21.22
C ASP A 457 -9.59 14.14 -21.05
N HIS A 458 -10.59 13.80 -20.23
CA HIS A 458 -11.54 14.79 -19.74
C HIS A 458 -10.82 15.78 -18.81
N GLU A 459 -11.25 17.05 -18.76
CA GLU A 459 -10.64 18.10 -17.91
C GLU A 459 -10.54 17.73 -16.41
N LYS A 460 -11.40 16.82 -15.97
CA LYS A 460 -11.49 16.33 -14.58
C LYS A 460 -10.65 15.08 -14.35
N ASN A 461 -10.12 14.48 -15.41
CA ASN A 461 -9.29 13.29 -15.30
C ASN A 461 -8.01 13.65 -14.55
N SER A 462 -7.70 12.90 -13.50
CA SER A 462 -6.58 13.21 -12.62
C SER A 462 -5.66 12.01 -12.51
N TRP A 463 -4.64 12.00 -13.37
CA TRP A 463 -3.52 11.06 -13.33
C TRP A 463 -2.24 11.88 -13.48
N GLY A 464 -1.19 11.56 -12.74
CA GLY A 464 0.00 12.41 -12.58
C GLY A 464 0.88 12.58 -13.82
N GLY A 465 0.41 12.25 -15.03
CA GLY A 465 1.16 12.38 -16.27
C GLY A 465 2.35 11.42 -16.40
N ASP A 466 2.42 10.37 -15.56
CA ASP A 466 3.53 9.41 -15.52
C ASP A 466 3.04 8.00 -15.87
N TYR A 467 3.44 7.48 -17.04
CA TYR A 467 3.04 6.16 -17.49
C TYR A 467 3.75 5.01 -16.78
N ARG A 468 4.82 5.23 -16.00
CA ARG A 468 5.59 4.16 -15.34
C ARG A 468 4.71 3.24 -14.50
N ARG A 469 3.79 3.82 -13.73
CA ARG A 469 2.79 3.07 -12.95
C ARG A 469 1.88 2.25 -13.86
N SER A 470 1.29 2.90 -14.87
CA SER A 470 0.35 2.25 -15.78
C SER A 470 0.98 1.08 -16.53
N ILE A 471 2.21 1.24 -17.02
CA ILE A 471 2.96 0.17 -17.68
C ILE A 471 3.30 -0.95 -16.70
N LEU A 472 3.72 -0.65 -15.47
CA LEU A 472 4.00 -1.68 -14.46
C LEU A 472 2.75 -2.49 -14.14
N GLU A 473 1.60 -1.85 -13.94
CA GLU A 473 0.34 -2.54 -13.61
C GLU A 473 -0.18 -3.35 -14.79
N LEU A 474 -0.17 -2.80 -16.02
CA LEU A 474 -0.51 -3.55 -17.23
C LEU A 474 0.38 -4.77 -17.41
N SER A 475 1.67 -4.61 -17.15
CA SER A 475 2.62 -5.71 -17.20
C SER A 475 2.35 -6.75 -16.11
N ILE A 476 2.03 -6.35 -14.88
CA ILE A 476 1.61 -7.26 -13.81
C ILE A 476 0.34 -8.02 -14.17
N ILE A 477 -0.66 -7.33 -14.73
CA ILE A 477 -1.91 -7.97 -15.22
C ILE A 477 -1.58 -9.00 -16.28
N ASP A 478 -0.75 -8.63 -17.27
CA ASP A 478 -0.30 -9.54 -18.33
C ASP A 478 0.40 -10.79 -17.76
N GLN A 479 1.32 -10.62 -16.81
CA GLN A 479 1.98 -11.75 -16.14
C GLN A 479 0.99 -12.61 -15.35
N ALA A 480 0.03 -11.98 -14.65
CA ALA A 480 -0.95 -12.68 -13.84
C ALA A 480 -1.85 -13.58 -14.68
N ILE A 481 -2.42 -13.01 -15.76
CA ILE A 481 -3.32 -13.71 -16.66
C ILE A 481 -2.58 -14.82 -17.41
N ASN A 482 -1.43 -14.50 -18.05
CA ASN A 482 -0.74 -15.45 -18.93
C ASN A 482 -0.03 -16.57 -18.18
N LYS A 483 0.40 -16.35 -16.92
CA LYS A 483 1.07 -17.38 -16.10
C LYS A 483 0.14 -18.05 -15.09
N GLY A 484 -1.13 -17.66 -15.05
CA GLY A 484 -2.07 -18.16 -14.05
C GLY A 484 -1.58 -17.87 -12.63
N ILE A 485 -1.19 -16.62 -12.34
CA ILE A 485 -0.89 -16.16 -10.99
C ILE A 485 -2.15 -15.45 -10.45
N PRO A 486 -2.65 -15.81 -9.26
CA PRO A 486 -3.77 -15.12 -8.62
C PRO A 486 -3.58 -13.61 -8.57
N LEU A 487 -4.62 -12.86 -8.94
CA LEU A 487 -4.62 -11.39 -8.93
C LEU A 487 -5.78 -10.90 -8.06
N MET A 488 -5.54 -9.96 -7.17
CA MET A 488 -6.58 -9.12 -6.58
C MET A 488 -6.36 -7.69 -7.03
N ALA A 489 -7.37 -7.06 -7.62
CA ALA A 489 -7.28 -5.71 -8.14
C ALA A 489 -8.46 -4.87 -7.65
N ILE A 490 -8.15 -3.77 -6.95
CA ILE A 490 -9.13 -2.94 -6.25
C ILE A 490 -9.17 -1.53 -6.84
N CYS A 491 -10.38 -1.00 -7.05
CA CYS A 491 -10.65 0.34 -7.55
C CYS A 491 -9.91 0.65 -8.86
N ARG A 492 -8.79 1.38 -8.81
CA ARG A 492 -7.94 1.64 -9.97
C ARG A 492 -7.35 0.36 -10.56
N GLY A 493 -6.88 -0.58 -9.74
CA GLY A 493 -6.40 -1.88 -10.23
C GLY A 493 -7.48 -2.64 -11.01
N TYR A 494 -8.72 -2.59 -10.51
CA TYR A 494 -9.90 -3.15 -11.17
C TYR A 494 -10.18 -2.48 -12.52
N GLN A 495 -10.14 -1.14 -12.57
CA GLN A 495 -10.34 -0.37 -13.80
C GLN A 495 -9.24 -0.67 -14.82
N MET A 496 -7.98 -0.70 -14.40
CA MET A 496 -6.84 -1.03 -15.27
C MET A 496 -6.96 -2.45 -15.84
N THR A 497 -7.43 -3.41 -15.04
CA THR A 497 -7.65 -4.79 -15.52
C THR A 497 -8.75 -4.83 -16.58
N ASN A 498 -9.85 -4.10 -16.39
CA ASN A 498 -10.90 -3.98 -17.40
C ASN A 498 -10.38 -3.29 -18.68
N VAL A 499 -9.56 -2.24 -18.56
CA VAL A 499 -8.91 -1.56 -19.70
C VAL A 499 -7.98 -2.51 -20.46
N TYR A 500 -7.21 -3.35 -19.76
CA TYR A 500 -6.39 -4.41 -20.38
C TYR A 500 -7.21 -5.37 -21.24
N PHE A 501 -8.46 -5.64 -20.86
CA PHE A 501 -9.41 -6.46 -21.65
C PHE A 501 -10.25 -5.65 -22.65
N GLY A 502 -10.01 -4.34 -22.82
CA GLY A 502 -10.66 -3.52 -23.84
C GLY A 502 -11.86 -2.72 -23.37
N ALA A 503 -12.07 -2.58 -22.05
CA ALA A 503 -13.09 -1.67 -21.54
C ALA A 503 -12.72 -0.21 -21.82
N GLN A 504 -13.72 0.58 -22.20
CA GLN A 504 -13.68 2.04 -22.06
C GLN A 504 -14.08 2.43 -20.64
N ILE A 505 -13.60 3.58 -20.16
CA ILE A 505 -13.90 4.08 -18.82
C ILE A 505 -14.82 5.30 -18.89
N LYS A 506 -15.84 5.34 -18.02
CA LYS A 506 -16.57 6.58 -17.71
C LYS A 506 -15.63 7.46 -16.90
N GLN A 507 -15.13 8.52 -17.52
CA GLN A 507 -14.07 9.37 -16.95
C GLN A 507 -14.52 10.23 -15.76
N HIS A 508 -15.80 10.55 -15.67
CA HIS A 508 -16.37 11.35 -14.58
C HIS A 508 -17.71 10.78 -14.14
N ILE A 509 -17.81 10.43 -12.86
CA ILE A 509 -19.05 10.06 -12.19
C ILE A 509 -19.19 10.82 -10.86
N LYS A 510 -20.42 11.14 -10.48
CA LYS A 510 -20.76 11.85 -9.22
C LYS A 510 -21.35 10.85 -8.22
N GLY A 511 -21.22 11.13 -6.92
CA GLY A 511 -21.91 10.38 -5.87
C GLY A 511 -21.29 9.04 -5.45
N HIS A 512 -20.15 8.62 -6.03
CA HIS A 512 -19.49 7.34 -5.69
C HIS A 512 -18.39 7.49 -4.63
N LYS A 513 -18.75 8.12 -3.51
CA LYS A 513 -17.93 8.23 -2.29
C LYS A 513 -18.81 7.92 -1.10
N GLY A 514 -18.42 7.02 -0.22
CA GLY A 514 -19.27 6.63 0.91
C GLY A 514 -19.24 5.14 1.21
N ILE A 515 -20.32 4.69 1.84
CA ILE A 515 -20.68 3.28 1.90
C ILE A 515 -21.75 3.00 0.84
N GLN A 516 -21.66 1.83 0.23
CA GLN A 516 -22.60 1.37 -0.77
C GLN A 516 -23.09 -0.04 -0.46
N ARG A 517 -24.39 -0.27 -0.65
CA ARG A 517 -25.05 -1.57 -0.50
C ARG A 517 -25.29 -2.21 -1.86
N PHE A 518 -24.63 -3.33 -2.11
CA PHE A 518 -24.78 -4.15 -3.30
C PHE A 518 -25.76 -5.29 -3.02
N ARG A 519 -26.71 -5.52 -3.93
CA ARG A 519 -27.66 -6.63 -3.87
C ARG A 519 -27.40 -7.57 -5.05
N PRO A 520 -26.70 -8.68 -4.83
CA PRO A 520 -26.47 -9.63 -5.91
C PRO A 520 -27.79 -10.29 -6.35
N ASN A 521 -28.01 -10.36 -7.66
CA ASN A 521 -29.14 -11.04 -8.30
C ASN A 521 -28.92 -12.57 -8.34
N SER A 522 -29.94 -13.31 -8.77
CA SER A 522 -29.97 -14.78 -8.70
C SER A 522 -28.97 -15.48 -9.63
N LYS A 523 -28.50 -14.83 -10.70
CA LYS A 523 -27.43 -15.35 -11.57
C LYS A 523 -26.03 -15.18 -10.95
N GLU A 524 -25.88 -14.26 -10.00
CA GLU A 524 -24.61 -13.86 -9.36
C GLU A 524 -24.22 -14.72 -8.14
N LYS A 525 -24.91 -15.84 -7.91
CA LYS A 525 -24.65 -16.80 -6.82
C LYS A 525 -23.79 -18.00 -7.21
N ALA A 526 -23.40 -18.12 -8.47
CA ALA A 526 -22.45 -19.11 -8.99
C ALA A 526 -21.13 -18.41 -9.36
N GLY A 527 -19.99 -19.11 -9.23
CA GLY A 527 -18.66 -18.53 -9.50
C GLY A 527 -17.82 -18.29 -8.24
N LEU A 528 -16.71 -17.56 -8.39
CA LEU A 528 -15.72 -17.29 -7.35
C LEU A 528 -16.35 -16.57 -6.14
N TYR A 529 -17.28 -15.65 -6.37
CA TYR A 529 -17.92 -14.84 -5.34
C TYR A 529 -19.23 -15.43 -4.81
N GLY A 530 -19.67 -16.60 -5.27
CA GLY A 530 -20.98 -17.17 -4.90
C GLY A 530 -21.18 -17.36 -3.39
N LYS A 531 -20.09 -17.63 -2.64
CA LYS A 531 -20.11 -17.67 -1.16
C LYS A 531 -20.20 -16.28 -0.52
N VAL A 532 -19.59 -15.27 -1.15
CA VAL A 532 -19.55 -13.88 -0.67
C VAL A 532 -20.89 -13.19 -0.87
N LEU A 533 -21.55 -13.50 -1.98
CA LEU A 533 -22.75 -12.83 -2.48
C LEU A 533 -24.05 -13.53 -2.09
N GLN A 534 -24.04 -14.32 -1.00
CA GLN A 534 -25.26 -14.94 -0.47
C GLN A 534 -26.21 -13.89 0.16
N ASN A 535 -25.65 -12.82 0.71
CA ASN A 535 -26.37 -11.72 1.36
C ASN A 535 -25.98 -10.37 0.72
N PRO A 536 -26.80 -9.31 0.91
CA PRO A 536 -26.40 -7.98 0.50
C PRO A 536 -25.03 -7.59 1.09
N LEU A 537 -24.14 -7.12 0.23
CA LEU A 537 -22.79 -6.70 0.59
C LEU A 537 -22.78 -5.19 0.82
N ILE A 538 -22.34 -4.75 1.99
CA ILE A 538 -22.11 -3.34 2.30
C ILE A 538 -20.59 -3.11 2.32
N SER A 539 -20.10 -2.21 1.47
CA SER A 539 -18.68 -1.92 1.36
C SER A 539 -18.41 -0.45 1.05
N ALA A 540 -17.18 0.00 1.30
CA ALA A 540 -16.76 1.38 1.04
C ALA A 540 -16.51 1.60 -0.46
N VAL A 541 -16.88 2.78 -0.97
CA VAL A 541 -16.61 3.22 -2.34
C VAL A 541 -15.94 4.59 -2.30
N ALA A 542 -14.92 4.76 -3.13
CA ALA A 542 -14.21 6.03 -3.29
C ALA A 542 -13.56 6.06 -4.67
N HIS A 543 -14.34 6.38 -5.71
CA HIS A 543 -13.84 6.35 -7.08
C HIS A 543 -14.46 7.46 -7.95
N HIS A 544 -13.64 8.05 -8.81
CA HIS A 544 -14.03 9.13 -9.74
C HIS A 544 -14.33 8.62 -11.15
N GLN A 545 -13.71 7.50 -11.52
CA GLN A 545 -13.95 6.75 -12.75
C GLN A 545 -14.74 5.47 -12.50
N ALA A 546 -15.37 4.92 -13.54
CA ALA A 546 -16.04 3.61 -13.47
C ALA A 546 -16.07 2.87 -14.80
N VAL A 547 -16.13 1.54 -14.70
CA VAL A 547 -16.35 0.64 -15.85
C VAL A 547 -17.85 0.61 -16.20
N PRO A 548 -18.25 0.94 -17.43
CA PRO A 548 -19.64 0.83 -17.89
C PRO A 548 -20.08 -0.64 -18.00
N GLU A 549 -21.37 -0.92 -17.78
CA GLU A 549 -21.91 -2.30 -17.85
C GLU A 549 -21.66 -3.00 -19.19
N ASN A 550 -21.88 -2.30 -20.31
CA ASN A 550 -21.60 -2.81 -21.64
C ASN A 550 -20.28 -2.24 -22.13
N ASN A 551 -19.26 -3.08 -22.25
CA ASN A 551 -17.91 -2.66 -22.63
C ASN A 551 -17.14 -3.80 -23.32
N GLY A 552 -16.01 -3.48 -23.95
CA GLY A 552 -15.19 -4.45 -24.70
C GLY A 552 -14.59 -5.57 -23.86
N ALA A 553 -14.41 -5.38 -22.54
CA ALA A 553 -13.93 -6.42 -21.65
C ALA A 553 -14.95 -7.53 -21.38
N ASN A 554 -16.23 -7.32 -21.68
CA ASN A 554 -17.28 -8.32 -21.44
C ASN A 554 -17.09 -9.60 -22.27
N GLU A 555 -16.22 -9.61 -23.28
CA GLU A 555 -15.80 -10.84 -23.96
C GLU A 555 -15.00 -11.77 -23.04
N TYR A 556 -14.25 -11.21 -22.09
CA TYR A 556 -13.31 -11.93 -21.21
C TYR A 556 -13.76 -11.95 -19.75
N LEU A 557 -14.51 -10.93 -19.33
CA LEU A 557 -14.95 -10.72 -17.96
C LEU A 557 -16.47 -10.78 -17.88
N ASP A 558 -16.98 -11.52 -16.90
CA ASP A 558 -18.39 -11.46 -16.52
C ASP A 558 -18.60 -10.37 -15.47
N PRO A 559 -19.50 -9.39 -15.69
CA PRO A 559 -19.92 -8.47 -14.66
C PRO A 559 -20.77 -9.19 -13.62
N ILE A 560 -20.31 -9.22 -12.37
CA ILE A 560 -20.96 -9.95 -11.27
C ILE A 560 -21.72 -9.04 -10.31
N ILE A 561 -21.33 -7.77 -10.21
CA ILE A 561 -22.10 -6.80 -9.44
C ILE A 561 -22.20 -5.56 -10.29
N THR A 562 -23.41 -5.04 -10.46
CA THR A 562 -23.63 -3.77 -11.13
C THR A 562 -24.40 -2.79 -10.25
N TYR A 563 -24.23 -1.51 -10.53
CA TYR A 563 -24.93 -0.43 -9.85
C TYR A 563 -24.94 0.80 -10.75
N GLU A 564 -26.14 1.34 -11.02
CA GLU A 564 -26.36 2.56 -11.82
C GLU A 564 -25.64 2.53 -13.18
N GLY A 565 -25.72 1.41 -13.90
CA GLY A 565 -25.10 1.28 -15.23
C GLY A 565 -23.57 1.20 -15.18
N THR A 566 -23.00 0.82 -14.04
CA THR A 566 -21.56 0.58 -13.85
C THR A 566 -21.28 -0.77 -13.20
N VAL A 567 -20.19 -1.40 -13.61
CA VAL A 567 -19.75 -2.69 -13.03
C VAL A 567 -18.91 -2.42 -11.77
N LYS A 568 -19.20 -3.17 -10.71
CA LYS A 568 -18.60 -3.05 -9.38
C LYS A 568 -17.78 -4.26 -8.98
N ALA A 569 -18.01 -5.41 -9.60
CA ALA A 569 -17.16 -6.58 -9.50
C ALA A 569 -17.24 -7.40 -10.79
N SER A 570 -16.14 -8.07 -11.13
CA SER A 570 -16.06 -8.94 -12.31
C SER A 570 -15.36 -10.26 -11.99
N GLU A 571 -15.66 -11.30 -12.76
CA GLU A 571 -14.94 -12.57 -12.77
C GLU A 571 -14.42 -12.88 -14.18
N ILE A 572 -13.34 -13.66 -14.29
CA ILE A 572 -12.84 -14.12 -15.59
C ILE A 572 -13.70 -15.28 -16.09
N LYS A 573 -14.13 -15.23 -17.36
CA LYS A 573 -14.97 -16.25 -18.02
C LYS A 573 -14.31 -17.60 -18.21
N TYR A 574 -12.98 -17.62 -18.38
CA TYR A 574 -12.25 -18.81 -18.79
C TYR A 574 -11.73 -19.60 -17.58
N PRO A 575 -12.23 -20.82 -17.33
CA PRO A 575 -11.95 -21.58 -16.10
C PRO A 575 -10.52 -22.14 -15.97
N GLY A 576 -9.60 -21.79 -16.90
CA GLY A 576 -8.20 -22.23 -16.89
C GLY A 576 -7.20 -21.20 -16.36
N SER A 577 -7.59 -19.94 -16.17
CA SER A 577 -6.74 -18.90 -15.57
C SER A 577 -6.81 -18.94 -14.04
N ALA A 578 -5.73 -18.54 -13.37
CA ALA A 578 -5.81 -18.30 -11.93
C ALA A 578 -6.85 -17.23 -11.61
N PRO A 579 -7.49 -17.32 -10.44
CA PRO A 579 -8.57 -16.42 -10.08
C PRO A 579 -8.09 -14.96 -10.05
N ALA A 580 -8.87 -14.09 -10.69
CA ALA A 580 -8.75 -12.65 -10.58
C ALA A 580 -9.93 -12.11 -9.76
N ILE A 581 -9.61 -11.53 -8.60
CA ILE A 581 -10.55 -10.90 -7.68
C ILE A 581 -10.60 -9.41 -8.04
N LEU A 582 -11.63 -9.02 -8.79
CA LEU A 582 -11.72 -7.73 -9.48
C LEU A 582 -12.86 -6.90 -8.87
N LEU A 583 -12.52 -5.87 -8.07
CA LEU A 583 -13.48 -5.14 -7.23
C LEU A 583 -13.35 -3.61 -7.37
N GLN A 584 -14.45 -2.91 -7.63
CA GLN A 584 -14.47 -1.43 -7.68
C GLN A 584 -14.57 -0.79 -6.27
N PHE A 585 -15.11 -1.52 -5.30
CA PHE A 585 -15.25 -1.12 -3.90
C PHE A 585 -14.05 -1.59 -3.06
N HIS A 586 -13.99 -1.15 -1.80
CA HIS A 586 -12.82 -1.28 -0.93
C HIS A 586 -13.08 -2.19 0.29
N PRO A 587 -13.00 -3.53 0.13
CA PRO A 587 -13.14 -4.48 1.23
C PRO A 587 -12.05 -4.35 2.31
N GLU A 588 -10.91 -3.72 2.01
CA GLU A 588 -9.80 -3.51 2.94
C GLU A 588 -10.17 -2.68 4.18
N PHE A 589 -11.24 -1.87 4.11
CA PHE A 589 -11.66 -1.03 5.25
C PHE A 589 -12.37 -1.79 6.36
N ASN A 590 -12.83 -3.01 6.10
CA ASN A 590 -13.56 -3.79 7.09
C ASN A 590 -12.63 -4.22 8.25
N LYS A 591 -13.00 -3.95 9.51
CA LYS A 591 -12.30 -4.44 10.72
C LYS A 591 -10.80 -4.12 10.80
N VAL A 592 -10.33 -3.05 10.17
CA VAL A 592 -8.91 -2.69 10.13
C VAL A 592 -8.68 -1.32 10.72
N LYS A 593 -7.88 -1.28 11.80
CA LYS A 593 -7.38 -0.06 12.42
C LYS A 593 -5.96 0.22 11.93
N THR A 594 -5.79 1.28 11.14
CA THR A 594 -4.48 1.80 10.68
C THR A 594 -4.23 3.22 11.16
N ALA A 595 -5.09 3.71 12.08
CA ALA A 595 -5.13 5.09 12.50
C ALA A 595 -3.79 5.57 13.09
N ASP A 596 -3.20 6.55 12.42
CA ASP A 596 -2.14 7.40 12.95
C ASP A 596 -2.69 8.77 13.39
N SER A 597 -3.99 9.02 13.16
CA SER A 597 -4.76 10.18 13.63
C SER A 597 -6.07 9.79 14.34
N MET A 598 -6.61 10.62 15.23
CA MET A 598 -7.87 10.31 15.93
C MET A 598 -9.03 10.24 14.94
N THR A 599 -9.04 11.13 13.96
CA THR A 599 -10.09 11.14 12.93
C THR A 599 -10.09 9.85 12.12
N GLN A 600 -8.92 9.35 11.72
CA GLN A 600 -8.83 8.05 11.05
C GLN A 600 -9.28 6.91 11.95
N ALA A 601 -9.02 6.97 13.27
CA ALA A 601 -9.50 5.97 14.21
C ALA A 601 -11.04 5.94 14.25
N VAL A 602 -11.68 7.11 14.30
CA VAL A 602 -13.15 7.24 14.27
C VAL A 602 -13.71 6.73 12.95
N THR A 603 -13.12 7.13 11.81
CA THR A 603 -13.53 6.63 10.50
C THR A 603 -13.39 5.10 10.39
N ASP A 604 -12.28 4.53 10.85
CA ASP A 604 -12.04 3.09 10.84
C ASP A 604 -13.09 2.32 11.66
N ILE A 605 -13.47 2.85 12.82
CA ILE A 605 -14.50 2.26 13.69
C ILE A 605 -15.88 2.36 13.05
N ALA A 606 -16.22 3.51 12.50
CA ALA A 606 -17.47 3.75 11.80
C ALA A 606 -17.65 2.78 10.63
N LEU A 607 -16.65 2.69 9.76
CA LEU A 607 -16.67 1.79 8.60
C LEU A 607 -16.76 0.32 9.03
N THR A 608 -15.95 -0.09 10.00
CA THR A 608 -16.00 -1.45 10.57
C THR A 608 -17.38 -1.80 11.12
N SER A 609 -18.11 -0.82 11.64
CA SER A 609 -19.42 -1.01 12.25
C SER A 609 -20.55 -1.18 11.23
N VAL A 610 -20.36 -0.72 9.99
CA VAL A 610 -21.41 -0.69 8.95
C VAL A 610 -21.11 -1.69 7.82
N MET A 611 -19.84 -1.95 7.53
CA MET A 611 -19.44 -2.88 6.47
C MET A 611 -19.81 -4.32 6.79
N SER A 612 -20.19 -5.08 5.76
CA SER A 612 -20.48 -6.51 5.90
C SER A 612 -19.23 -7.31 6.23
N SER A 613 -19.35 -8.33 7.08
CA SER A 613 -18.27 -9.28 7.37
C SER A 613 -17.78 -10.04 6.13
N SER A 614 -18.65 -10.24 5.13
CA SER A 614 -18.31 -10.88 3.85
C SER A 614 -17.18 -10.17 3.09
N ASN A 615 -16.86 -8.91 3.39
CA ASN A 615 -15.67 -8.25 2.82
C ASN A 615 -14.37 -9.01 3.13
N ASP A 616 -14.29 -9.71 4.27
CA ASP A 616 -13.11 -10.50 4.64
C ASP A 616 -12.93 -11.74 3.77
N GLN A 617 -14.02 -12.27 3.19
CA GLN A 617 -13.98 -13.48 2.37
C GLN A 617 -13.23 -13.29 1.06
N PHE A 618 -13.16 -12.07 0.51
CA PHE A 618 -12.31 -11.78 -0.65
C PHE A 618 -10.83 -12.03 -0.34
N TRP A 619 -10.38 -11.74 0.88
CA TRP A 619 -9.01 -11.99 1.33
C TRP A 619 -8.75 -13.48 1.56
N THR A 620 -9.76 -14.22 2.05
CA THR A 620 -9.72 -15.68 2.13
C THR A 620 -9.58 -16.30 0.74
N ILE A 621 -10.35 -15.84 -0.25
CA ILE A 621 -10.22 -16.32 -1.64
C ILE A 621 -8.81 -16.07 -2.17
N LEU A 622 -8.24 -14.88 -1.93
CA LEU A 622 -6.86 -14.57 -2.32
C LEU A 622 -5.85 -15.51 -1.64
N SER A 623 -6.00 -15.74 -0.34
CA SER A 623 -5.18 -16.68 0.45
C SER A 623 -5.17 -18.08 -0.16
N ASP A 624 -6.35 -18.66 -0.35
CA ASP A 624 -6.51 -20.04 -0.82
C ASP A 624 -5.95 -20.18 -2.25
N SER A 625 -6.15 -19.16 -3.08
CA SER A 625 -5.63 -19.09 -4.44
C SER A 625 -4.10 -19.03 -4.46
N ALA A 626 -3.51 -18.17 -3.61
CA ALA A 626 -2.06 -18.03 -3.49
C ALA A 626 -1.41 -19.32 -2.98
N GLN A 627 -2.02 -19.98 -1.99
CA GLN A 627 -1.55 -21.26 -1.47
C GLN A 627 -1.62 -22.37 -2.53
N THR A 628 -2.72 -22.41 -3.29
CA THR A 628 -2.88 -23.36 -4.39
C THR A 628 -1.81 -23.14 -5.45
N HIS A 629 -1.56 -21.88 -5.83
CA HIS A 629 -0.51 -21.55 -6.80
C HIS A 629 0.90 -21.90 -6.27
N GLN A 630 1.17 -21.69 -4.98
CA GLN A 630 2.43 -22.10 -4.34
C GLN A 630 2.64 -23.62 -4.43
N ASN A 631 1.60 -24.40 -4.09
CA ASN A 631 1.63 -25.86 -4.16
C ASN A 631 1.84 -26.34 -5.60
N TYR A 632 1.14 -25.74 -6.56
CA TYR A 632 1.33 -26.03 -7.99
C TYR A 632 2.78 -25.81 -8.44
N LYS A 633 3.40 -24.67 -8.08
CA LYS A 633 4.80 -24.40 -8.43
C LYS A 633 5.75 -25.43 -7.83
N ARG A 634 5.54 -25.80 -6.57
CA ARG A 634 6.36 -26.81 -5.87
C ARG A 634 6.29 -28.16 -6.59
N VAL A 635 5.08 -28.67 -6.84
CA VAL A 635 4.88 -29.95 -7.54
C VAL A 635 5.47 -29.91 -8.95
N LYS A 636 5.28 -28.81 -9.69
CA LYS A 636 5.86 -28.64 -11.03
C LYS A 636 7.39 -28.69 -10.98
N GLN A 637 8.03 -28.05 -10.00
CA GLN A 637 9.49 -28.09 -9.83
C GLN A 637 9.97 -29.51 -9.48
N GLU A 638 9.28 -30.21 -8.58
CA GLU A 638 9.59 -31.59 -8.23
C GLU A 638 9.53 -32.51 -9.47
N LEU A 639 8.47 -32.40 -10.27
CA LEU A 639 8.32 -33.19 -11.51
C LEU A 639 9.40 -32.87 -12.56
N LEU A 640 9.78 -31.60 -12.73
CA LEU A 640 10.83 -31.18 -13.66
C LEU A 640 12.24 -31.54 -13.19
N SER A 641 12.42 -31.81 -11.89
CA SER A 641 13.68 -32.24 -11.30
C SER A 641 13.89 -33.76 -11.28
N GLN A 642 12.88 -34.53 -11.70
CA GLN A 642 13.01 -35.97 -11.85
C GLN A 642 13.82 -36.28 -13.12
N PRO A 643 14.82 -37.17 -13.04
CA PRO A 643 15.74 -37.47 -14.14
C PRO A 643 15.09 -38.22 -15.31
#